data_AF-Q4DPW1-F1
#
_entry.id   AF-Q4DPW1-F1
#
_cell.length_a   1.000
_cell.length_b   1.000
_cell.length_c   1.000
_cell.angle_alpha   90.00
_cell.angle_beta   90.00
_cell.angle_gamma   90.00
#
_symmetry.space_group_name_H-M   'P 1'
#
loop_
_entity.id
_entity.type
_entity.pdbx_description
1 polymer ?
#
loop_
_entity_poly.entity_id
_entity_poly.type
_entity_poly.pdbx_seq_one_letter_code
_entity_poly.pdbx_strand_id
1 'polypeptide(L)'
;MPGNQASAVPQGDIRRRARPESEDVTDQPAATRRRDEERQRPQWTMRSTVEEILQEGSNGMANMKLNDFLRNYFGGTAAVDEDHNVTMQAFVRRPNAYVQDQQLLRRIFNLTAYKKLEQRKILLETINKLHHEGVFFLEQWRDYEGKDTITPFPKAKLNAVLTQVLREKRREAEERLRRTQEMKFTIFTNIEDVLFKGRVRVKEMKLNDFLTMELDGEGVVATNRSVLLEEFFKEPTKYIRDKGVLKEIQITDRYLRMEETVREETDKDEDVRKLQYNHVSTLLGWLVAAAEVKESVHNFTKQSLDAALEDVRISMRTSAAMKLEGVYESVYNARWHHVVEVPGGEGTGMDVKRGEPPQSWTYKAVGRTLEKDDGVEQSGAPRPRLLVLTSDKGWPYTWNRKGVEFTRDCHVNCEVERVWQIVKGDLTELCSPHGEADFEPGRRVLIGTPGIGKSMAAGSYLLYQLLHYDAEQLPMVVYFIADRKFLFDKTSRTVSTYMSDSSNASLVRSLSDRGMKGYIIYDVAEPDDEPSGNLAPRGWGMVLVSPPLEGNYKEWVKRSGATKIVMNCPGESDVKAMCVWMRRHQPVREQAEYWHVVKGQMDEVGPIPRYIFDERKYDNWVQRCHKIVDEATSSVILQYSGLGCGVSWDCKKVLYWLARVVRVRDGRFGFEFFFNLPVSAHLGNKTLFKSAKLMQQHDFNLLISELTDYLISENFGRSTVFAFLNGSFVRAIGRRLRELRPSPQRQSHCCALAVYSQERSAGHHVLPPLEHFSERIDVECGVLYVTEVENFPLVDAFFFVKLNPMTLVGLRMATAGGHHTTASTARQFTECLAEYFNGWDELSRKLSWEIIYVQHADSTPMNDWQRCDVVDANNVSDDEKKIAAFWNEKVRQYQVSISSEDAPRRH
;
A
#
# COMPACT_ATOMS: atom_id res chain seq x y z
N MET A 1 65.68 -44.62 -10.67
CA MET A 1 64.76 -44.86 -11.79
C MET A 1 64.46 -43.53 -12.48
N PRO A 2 64.28 -43.48 -13.80
CA PRO A 2 64.36 -42.25 -14.62
C PRO A 2 63.12 -41.35 -14.46
N GLY A 3 63.14 -40.06 -14.82
CA GLY A 3 64.25 -39.24 -15.32
C GLY A 3 63.80 -37.80 -15.64
N ASN A 4 64.79 -36.91 -15.84
CA ASN A 4 64.86 -35.67 -16.67
C ASN A 4 63.57 -35.00 -17.20
N GLN A 5 63.44 -33.68 -17.41
CA GLN A 5 64.23 -32.42 -17.24
C GLN A 5 63.24 -31.28 -17.61
N ALA A 6 63.42 -29.96 -17.47
CA ALA A 6 64.43 -29.03 -16.92
C ALA A 6 63.72 -27.63 -16.86
N SER A 7 64.25 -26.51 -16.34
CA SER A 7 64.97 -26.14 -15.11
C SER A 7 65.50 -24.69 -15.28
N ALA A 8 65.30 -23.84 -14.26
CA ALA A 8 65.96 -22.52 -14.05
C ALA A 8 65.52 -21.35 -14.98
N VAL A 9 65.63 -20.06 -14.62
CA VAL A 9 66.49 -19.37 -13.61
C VAL A 9 65.71 -18.27 -12.82
N PRO A 10 66.06 -17.95 -11.54
CA PRO A 10 65.36 -16.97 -10.69
C PRO A 10 66.21 -15.74 -10.25
N GLN A 11 65.54 -14.74 -9.65
CA GLN A 11 66.03 -13.68 -8.73
C GLN A 11 64.77 -13.09 -8.04
N GLY A 12 64.67 -12.65 -6.78
CA GLY A 12 65.48 -12.61 -5.54
C GLY A 12 64.56 -11.97 -4.46
N ASP A 13 64.86 -11.76 -3.17
CA ASP A 13 65.89 -12.21 -2.22
C ASP A 13 65.42 -11.76 -0.80
N ILE A 14 66.21 -12.01 0.25
CA ILE A 14 66.15 -11.44 1.62
C ILE A 14 65.22 -12.15 2.65
N ARG A 15 65.86 -12.53 3.77
CA ARG A 15 65.40 -13.30 4.94
C ARG A 15 66.00 -12.64 6.22
N ARG A 16 65.56 -13.06 7.43
CA ARG A 16 66.04 -12.71 8.81
C ARG A 16 65.25 -11.54 9.47
N ARG A 17 65.09 -11.44 10.81
CA ARG A 17 65.43 -12.30 11.99
C ARG A 17 64.41 -12.04 13.14
N ALA A 18 64.58 -12.68 14.30
CA ALA A 18 63.54 -12.83 15.35
C ALA A 18 63.62 -11.86 16.57
N ARG A 19 62.44 -11.63 17.21
CA ARG A 19 62.09 -11.34 18.65
C ARG A 19 62.91 -10.31 19.48
N PRO A 20 62.40 -9.76 20.63
CA PRO A 20 61.06 -9.88 21.25
C PRO A 20 60.41 -8.57 21.80
N GLU A 21 59.11 -8.67 22.13
CA GLU A 21 58.37 -8.05 23.25
C GLU A 21 58.70 -6.61 23.73
N SER A 22 57.95 -5.61 23.23
CA SER A 22 57.21 -4.62 24.05
C SER A 22 56.38 -3.67 23.19
N GLU A 23 55.16 -3.39 23.63
CA GLU A 23 54.33 -2.20 23.33
C GLU A 23 53.85 -1.88 21.88
N ASP A 24 52.56 -1.52 21.86
CA ASP A 24 51.87 -0.58 20.94
C ASP A 24 51.33 -1.03 19.56
N VAL A 25 50.30 -0.29 19.15
CA VAL A 25 49.60 -0.21 17.85
C VAL A 25 48.74 -1.41 17.43
N THR A 26 47.43 -1.26 17.65
CA THR A 26 46.38 -2.11 17.03
C THR A 26 46.21 -1.76 15.54
N ASP A 27 46.85 -2.52 14.66
CA ASP A 27 46.68 -2.37 13.20
C ASP A 27 45.29 -2.83 12.73
N GLN A 28 44.35 -1.90 12.63
CA GLN A 28 43.13 -2.09 11.85
C GLN A 28 43.45 -2.13 10.34
N PRO A 29 42.82 -3.02 9.55
CA PRO A 29 42.99 -3.04 8.10
C PRO A 29 42.66 -1.69 7.45
N ALA A 30 43.38 -1.32 6.39
CA ALA A 30 43.11 -0.07 5.64
C ALA A 30 41.68 0.01 5.08
N ALA A 31 41.03 -1.14 4.83
CA ALA A 31 39.63 -1.21 4.46
C ALA A 31 38.68 -0.81 5.61
N THR A 32 39.06 -1.07 6.86
CA THR A 32 38.30 -0.65 8.06
C THR A 32 38.49 0.84 8.30
N ARG A 33 39.72 1.37 8.22
CA ARG A 33 39.95 2.83 8.30
C ARG A 33 39.18 3.61 7.23
N ARG A 34 39.13 3.14 5.97
CA ARG A 34 38.28 3.77 4.95
C ARG A 34 36.79 3.72 5.28
N ARG A 35 36.29 2.65 5.92
CA ARG A 35 34.88 2.55 6.35
C ARG A 35 34.56 3.51 7.50
N ASP A 36 35.49 3.68 8.44
CA ASP A 36 35.31 4.60 9.56
C ASP A 36 35.50 6.07 9.14
N GLU A 37 36.35 6.35 8.15
CA GLU A 37 36.46 7.66 7.49
C GLU A 37 35.24 7.99 6.59
N GLU A 38 34.70 7.02 5.83
CA GLU A 38 33.43 7.19 5.09
C GLU A 38 32.25 7.47 6.03
N ARG A 39 32.25 6.86 7.23
CA ARG A 39 31.21 7.10 8.26
C ARG A 39 31.26 8.47 8.92
N GLN A 40 32.35 9.23 8.80
CA GLN A 40 32.44 10.59 9.35
C GLN A 40 32.18 11.71 8.32
N ARG A 41 32.03 11.39 7.03
CA ARG A 41 31.63 12.40 6.04
C ARG A 41 30.11 12.64 6.07
N PRO A 42 29.63 13.88 5.89
CA PRO A 42 28.20 14.13 5.73
C PRO A 42 27.65 13.33 4.54
N GLN A 43 26.60 12.54 4.78
CA GLN A 43 25.85 11.87 3.72
C GLN A 43 24.92 12.88 3.06
N TRP A 44 25.44 13.55 2.04
CA TRP A 44 24.66 14.45 1.21
C TRP A 44 23.61 13.70 0.40
N THR A 45 22.46 14.32 0.16
CA THR A 45 21.39 13.79 -0.69
C THR A 45 20.89 14.87 -1.64
N MET A 46 20.02 14.51 -2.60
CA MET A 46 19.36 15.49 -3.47
C MET A 46 18.55 16.56 -2.72
N ARG A 47 18.14 16.28 -1.46
CA ARG A 47 17.40 17.21 -0.58
C ARG A 47 18.30 17.99 0.38
N SER A 48 19.62 17.80 0.32
CA SER A 48 20.57 18.63 1.08
C SER A 48 20.58 20.05 0.53
N THR A 49 20.63 21.04 1.41
CA THR A 49 20.57 22.44 1.00
C THR A 49 21.90 22.92 0.43
N VAL A 50 21.82 23.86 -0.50
CA VAL A 50 22.97 24.61 -1.03
C VAL A 50 23.69 25.33 0.11
N GLU A 51 22.96 25.84 1.10
CA GLU A 51 23.51 26.49 2.28
C GLU A 51 24.36 25.53 3.14
N GLU A 52 23.86 24.35 3.51
CA GLU A 52 24.63 23.36 4.28
C GLU A 52 25.89 22.93 3.54
N ILE A 53 25.77 22.59 2.25
CA ILE A 53 26.89 22.14 1.40
C ILE A 53 27.94 23.25 1.29
N LEU A 54 27.55 24.50 1.06
CA LEU A 54 28.50 25.61 0.94
C LEU A 54 29.13 25.97 2.29
N GLN A 55 28.36 25.96 3.40
CA GLN A 55 28.87 26.32 4.73
C GLN A 55 29.66 25.22 5.45
N GLU A 56 29.60 23.95 5.03
CA GLU A 56 30.38 22.84 5.59
C GLU A 56 31.85 23.25 5.83
N GLY A 57 32.30 23.15 7.09
CA GLY A 57 33.64 23.55 7.55
C GLY A 57 33.78 24.98 8.08
N SER A 58 32.70 25.77 8.17
CA SER A 58 32.74 27.17 8.63
C SER A 58 32.90 27.32 10.16
N ASN A 59 34.14 27.29 10.63
CA ASN A 59 34.47 27.55 12.04
C ASN A 59 33.96 28.93 12.56
N GLY A 60 33.69 29.00 13.86
CA GLY A 60 33.09 30.14 14.56
C GLY A 60 33.87 31.47 14.61
N MET A 61 34.96 31.62 13.85
CA MET A 61 35.78 32.85 13.81
C MET A 61 35.01 34.09 13.36
N ALA A 62 33.90 33.96 12.62
CA ALA A 62 33.11 35.10 12.15
C ALA A 62 32.51 35.94 13.29
N ASN A 63 32.16 35.30 14.41
CA ASN A 63 31.56 35.94 15.58
C ASN A 63 32.60 36.45 16.59
N MET A 64 33.87 36.07 16.42
CA MET A 64 34.98 36.57 17.25
C MET A 64 35.08 38.09 17.09
N LYS A 65 35.28 38.80 18.20
CA LYS A 65 35.56 40.24 18.20
C LYS A 65 36.92 40.53 17.58
N LEU A 66 37.08 41.70 16.96
CA LEU A 66 38.32 42.09 16.30
C LEU A 66 39.50 42.09 17.29
N ASN A 67 39.32 42.61 18.51
CA ASN A 67 40.37 42.54 19.54
C ASN A 67 40.69 41.10 19.99
N ASP A 68 39.73 40.19 20.05
CA ASP A 68 40.00 38.78 20.35
C ASP A 68 40.80 38.12 19.22
N PHE A 69 40.47 38.43 17.96
CA PHE A 69 41.23 37.97 16.80
C PHE A 69 42.65 38.54 16.80
N LEU A 70 42.81 39.85 17.02
CA LEU A 70 44.12 40.48 17.10
C LEU A 70 44.95 39.91 18.26
N ARG A 71 44.36 39.71 19.44
CA ARG A 71 45.04 39.09 20.59
C ARG A 71 45.48 37.66 20.31
N ASN A 72 44.67 36.88 19.58
CA ASN A 72 44.98 35.49 19.23
C ASN A 72 46.08 35.34 18.17
N TYR A 73 46.23 36.30 17.24
CA TYR A 73 47.20 36.20 16.13
C TYR A 73 48.40 37.17 16.21
N PHE A 74 48.32 38.22 17.03
CA PHE A 74 49.37 39.24 17.20
C PHE A 74 49.71 39.54 18.67
N GLY A 75 49.08 38.85 19.63
CA GLY A 75 49.27 39.08 21.06
C GLY A 75 48.65 40.39 21.57
N GLY A 76 48.84 40.70 22.85
CA GLY A 76 48.29 41.90 23.49
C GLY A 76 48.85 43.25 22.99
N THR A 77 49.80 43.23 22.04
CA THR A 77 50.42 44.42 21.43
C THR A 77 49.56 45.09 20.35
N ALA A 78 48.49 44.45 19.86
CA ALA A 78 47.58 45.04 18.88
C ALA A 78 46.14 44.97 19.41
N ALA A 79 45.55 46.14 19.64
CA ALA A 79 44.14 46.32 19.94
C ALA A 79 43.64 47.57 19.22
N VAL A 80 42.38 47.56 18.82
CA VAL A 80 41.62 48.75 18.44
C VAL A 80 40.78 49.21 19.62
N ASP A 81 40.47 50.50 19.65
CA ASP A 81 39.54 51.11 20.61
C ASP A 81 38.17 50.41 20.60
N GLU A 82 37.46 50.49 21.74
CA GLU A 82 36.21 49.73 22.00
C GLU A 82 35.15 49.96 20.89
N ASP A 83 35.08 51.18 20.38
CA ASP A 83 34.17 51.64 19.31
C ASP A 83 34.43 50.93 17.97
N HIS A 84 35.69 50.54 17.71
CA HIS A 84 36.14 49.85 16.50
C HIS A 84 36.18 48.31 16.68
N ASN A 85 35.95 47.81 17.89
CA ASN A 85 36.00 46.39 18.24
C ASN A 85 34.73 45.63 17.76
N VAL A 86 34.56 45.54 16.44
CA VAL A 86 33.43 44.83 15.79
C VAL A 86 33.67 43.32 15.66
N THR A 87 32.68 42.55 15.21
CA THR A 87 32.89 41.13 14.87
C THR A 87 33.74 41.00 13.61
N MET A 88 34.47 39.89 13.47
CA MET A 88 35.29 39.62 12.28
C MET A 88 34.46 39.59 10.99
N GLN A 89 33.18 39.20 11.04
CA GLN A 89 32.26 39.29 9.91
C GLN A 89 32.01 40.75 9.45
N ALA A 90 31.92 41.71 10.38
CA ALA A 90 31.81 43.12 10.05
C ALA A 90 33.15 43.67 9.53
N PHE A 91 34.26 43.32 10.19
CA PHE A 91 35.61 43.72 9.80
C PHE A 91 35.92 43.35 8.34
N VAL A 92 35.70 42.09 7.94
CA VAL A 92 35.99 41.57 6.58
C VAL A 92 35.16 42.28 5.49
N ARG A 93 34.03 42.92 5.82
CA ARG A 93 33.28 43.74 4.84
C ARG A 93 33.96 45.08 4.56
N ARG A 94 34.61 45.71 5.55
CA ARG A 94 35.26 47.03 5.43
C ARG A 94 36.49 47.14 6.36
N PRO A 95 37.61 46.43 6.10
CA PRO A 95 38.73 46.35 7.04
C PRO A 95 39.32 47.73 7.40
N ASN A 96 39.47 48.58 6.37
CA ASN A 96 40.00 49.95 6.48
C ASN A 96 39.12 50.91 7.30
N ALA A 97 37.88 50.53 7.64
CA ALA A 97 37.00 51.33 8.48
C ALA A 97 37.20 51.09 9.98
N TYR A 98 37.91 50.03 10.36
CA TYR A 98 38.11 49.63 11.77
C TYR A 98 39.59 49.57 12.17
N VAL A 99 40.50 49.40 11.21
CA VAL A 99 41.95 49.49 11.41
C VAL A 99 42.49 50.49 10.40
N GLN A 100 43.03 51.62 10.85
CA GLN A 100 43.67 52.59 9.95
C GLN A 100 45.16 52.29 9.73
N ASP A 101 45.82 51.57 10.64
CA ASP A 101 47.21 51.12 10.46
C ASP A 101 47.32 50.13 9.28
N GLN A 102 47.88 50.64 8.18
CA GLN A 102 48.11 49.89 6.95
C GLN A 102 49.12 48.76 7.12
N GLN A 103 50.08 48.83 8.05
CA GLN A 103 50.96 47.70 8.34
C GLN A 103 50.20 46.58 9.05
N LEU A 104 49.39 46.90 10.05
CA LEU A 104 48.57 45.92 10.76
C LEU A 104 47.57 45.24 9.81
N LEU A 105 46.85 46.00 8.98
CA LEU A 105 45.98 45.45 7.92
C LEU A 105 46.71 44.47 7.00
N ARG A 106 47.90 44.85 6.51
CA ARG A 106 48.69 44.01 5.60
C ARG A 106 49.15 42.70 6.29
N ARG A 107 49.40 42.74 7.59
CA ARG A 107 49.68 41.54 8.41
C ARG A 107 48.42 40.68 8.59
N ILE A 108 47.25 41.29 8.86
CA ILE A 108 45.96 40.57 8.99
C ILE A 108 45.62 39.84 7.69
N PHE A 109 45.71 40.51 6.52
CA PHE A 109 45.37 39.91 5.22
C PHE A 109 46.26 38.73 4.82
N ASN A 110 47.49 38.69 5.33
CA ASN A 110 48.40 37.56 5.14
C ASN A 110 48.08 36.34 6.01
N LEU A 111 47.23 36.46 7.04
CA LEU A 111 46.82 35.31 7.86
C LEU A 111 45.91 34.37 7.08
N THR A 112 46.23 33.06 7.10
CA THR A 112 45.36 32.00 6.58
C THR A 112 43.96 32.03 7.21
N ALA A 113 43.86 32.46 8.47
CA ALA A 113 42.60 32.65 9.17
C ALA A 113 41.73 33.75 8.54
N TYR A 114 42.32 34.85 8.09
CA TYR A 114 41.60 35.92 7.39
C TYR A 114 41.15 35.47 5.99
N LYS A 115 42.00 34.76 5.24
CA LYS A 115 41.63 34.19 3.93
C LYS A 115 40.44 33.22 4.01
N LYS A 116 40.33 32.44 5.10
CA LYS A 116 39.14 31.61 5.37
C LYS A 116 37.87 32.44 5.58
N LEU A 117 37.98 33.61 6.21
CA LEU A 117 36.85 34.53 6.40
C LEU A 117 36.43 35.19 5.07
N GLU A 118 37.36 35.53 4.19
CA GLU A 118 37.05 36.00 2.82
C GLU A 118 36.36 34.92 1.98
N GLN A 119 36.84 33.67 2.02
CA GLN A 119 36.13 32.55 1.36
C GLN A 119 34.71 32.39 1.90
N ARG A 120 34.51 32.49 3.21
CA ARG A 120 33.18 32.46 3.83
C ARG A 120 32.28 33.61 3.36
N LYS A 121 32.82 34.81 3.13
CA LYS A 121 32.07 35.93 2.54
C LYS A 121 31.58 35.60 1.13
N ILE A 122 32.45 35.08 0.26
CA ILE A 122 32.09 34.67 -1.12
C ILE A 122 31.01 33.59 -1.12
N LEU A 123 31.10 32.62 -0.19
CA LEU A 123 30.09 31.58 -0.02
C LEU A 123 28.73 32.16 0.39
N LEU A 124 28.68 33.07 1.38
CA LEU A 124 27.44 33.75 1.80
C LEU A 124 26.83 34.63 0.70
N GLU A 125 27.64 35.37 -0.04
CA GLU A 125 27.18 36.16 -1.19
C GLU A 125 26.59 35.26 -2.29
N THR A 126 27.17 34.07 -2.49
CA THR A 126 26.64 33.06 -3.42
C THR A 126 25.36 32.41 -2.94
N ILE A 127 25.24 32.06 -1.64
CA ILE A 127 24.01 31.51 -1.04
C ILE A 127 22.86 32.50 -1.23
N ASN A 128 23.07 33.78 -0.89
CA ASN A 128 22.06 34.81 -1.09
C ASN A 128 21.65 34.95 -2.56
N LYS A 129 22.60 34.92 -3.49
CA LYS A 129 22.30 34.96 -4.94
C LYS A 129 21.47 33.75 -5.38
N LEU A 130 21.89 32.53 -5.01
CA LEU A 130 21.17 31.30 -5.38
C LEU A 130 19.77 31.24 -4.77
N HIS A 131 19.60 31.69 -3.52
CA HIS A 131 18.28 31.82 -2.89
C HIS A 131 17.39 32.85 -3.61
N HIS A 132 17.94 33.98 -4.07
CA HIS A 132 17.20 34.94 -4.91
C HIS A 132 16.82 34.38 -6.30
N GLU A 133 17.59 33.44 -6.84
CA GLU A 133 17.29 32.72 -8.10
C GLU A 133 16.51 31.41 -7.89
N GLY A 134 16.02 31.15 -6.66
CA GLY A 134 15.14 30.01 -6.35
C GLY A 134 15.84 28.66 -6.16
N VAL A 135 17.18 28.65 -6.02
CA VAL A 135 18.01 27.45 -5.90
C VAL A 135 18.41 27.23 -4.44
N PHE A 136 17.64 26.41 -3.73
CA PHE A 136 17.81 26.10 -2.30
C PHE A 136 18.40 24.70 -2.06
N PHE A 137 18.08 23.73 -2.91
CA PHE A 137 18.47 22.32 -2.77
C PHE A 137 19.41 21.85 -3.88
N LEU A 138 20.18 20.79 -3.61
CA LEU A 138 21.10 20.18 -4.58
C LEU A 138 20.37 19.68 -5.85
N GLU A 139 19.13 19.22 -5.72
CA GLU A 139 18.27 18.90 -6.87
C GLU A 139 17.96 20.11 -7.76
N GLN A 140 17.71 21.28 -7.18
CA GLN A 140 17.50 22.51 -7.96
C GLN A 140 18.81 22.97 -8.61
N TRP A 141 19.94 22.79 -7.91
CA TRP A 141 21.26 23.06 -8.49
C TRP A 141 21.57 22.14 -9.69
N ARG A 142 21.14 20.86 -9.69
CA ARG A 142 21.27 19.96 -10.86
C ARG A 142 20.72 20.61 -12.13
N ASP A 143 19.51 21.17 -12.05
CA ASP A 143 18.74 21.63 -13.20
C ASP A 143 18.84 23.14 -13.48
N TYR A 144 19.62 23.87 -12.68
CA TYR A 144 19.82 25.32 -12.83
C TYR A 144 20.72 25.63 -14.04
N GLU A 145 20.22 26.42 -15.00
CA GLU A 145 21.00 26.87 -16.18
C GLU A 145 22.03 27.97 -15.81
N GLY A 146 21.75 28.82 -14.82
CA GLY A 146 22.56 30.00 -14.48
C GLY A 146 23.92 29.73 -13.80
N LYS A 147 24.40 28.47 -13.79
CA LYS A 147 25.62 28.00 -13.10
C LYS A 147 26.87 28.81 -13.45
N ASP A 148 26.93 29.35 -14.66
CA ASP A 148 28.10 30.11 -15.16
C ASP A 148 28.19 31.52 -14.57
N THR A 149 27.09 32.01 -13.99
CA THR A 149 27.04 33.29 -13.29
C THR A 149 27.52 33.20 -11.83
N ILE A 150 27.89 32.00 -11.37
CA ILE A 150 28.35 31.70 -10.01
C ILE A 150 29.87 31.61 -10.00
N THR A 151 30.51 32.20 -8.98
CA THR A 151 31.98 32.15 -8.86
C THR A 151 32.51 30.70 -8.85
N PRO A 152 33.71 30.43 -9.40
CA PRO A 152 34.19 29.06 -9.60
C PRO A 152 34.28 28.20 -8.34
N PHE A 153 34.63 28.80 -7.19
CA PHE A 153 34.85 28.06 -5.94
C PHE A 153 33.54 27.45 -5.37
N PRO A 154 32.45 28.20 -5.15
CA PRO A 154 31.14 27.62 -4.82
C PRO A 154 30.61 26.65 -5.89
N LYS A 155 30.73 26.97 -7.18
CA LYS A 155 30.28 26.11 -8.30
C LYS A 155 30.95 24.73 -8.22
N ALA A 156 32.27 24.70 -8.00
CA ALA A 156 33.03 23.47 -7.85
C ALA A 156 32.61 22.64 -6.63
N LYS A 157 32.33 23.28 -5.48
CA LYS A 157 31.90 22.56 -4.26
C LYS A 157 30.54 21.88 -4.45
N LEU A 158 29.56 22.57 -5.06
CA LEU A 158 28.23 22.01 -5.34
C LEU A 158 28.28 20.89 -6.39
N ASN A 159 29.04 21.08 -7.48
CA ASN A 159 29.20 20.05 -8.51
C ASN A 159 29.87 18.78 -7.97
N ALA A 160 30.91 18.91 -7.12
CA ALA A 160 31.57 17.75 -6.51
C ALA A 160 30.59 16.89 -5.69
N VAL A 161 29.72 17.52 -4.90
CA VAL A 161 28.70 16.82 -4.10
C VAL A 161 27.62 16.21 -5.00
N LEU A 162 27.13 16.92 -6.02
CA LEU A 162 26.16 16.39 -6.99
C LEU A 162 26.69 15.13 -7.69
N THR A 163 27.95 15.15 -8.15
CA THR A 163 28.60 13.99 -8.78
C THR A 163 28.77 12.82 -7.80
N GLN A 164 29.07 13.08 -6.53
CA GLN A 164 29.16 12.04 -5.50
C GLN A 164 27.79 11.36 -5.30
N VAL A 165 26.72 12.13 -5.07
CA VAL A 165 25.37 11.61 -4.83
C VAL A 165 24.86 10.77 -6.02
N LEU A 166 25.11 11.22 -7.26
CA LEU A 166 24.74 10.46 -8.46
C LEU A 166 25.53 9.15 -8.59
N ARG A 167 26.84 9.15 -8.29
CA ARG A 167 27.68 7.94 -8.32
C ARG A 167 27.29 6.94 -7.23
N GLU A 168 26.99 7.39 -6.01
CA GLU A 168 26.51 6.53 -4.93
C GLU A 168 25.17 5.88 -5.29
N LYS A 169 24.21 6.66 -5.81
CA LYS A 169 22.91 6.16 -6.29
C LYS A 169 23.07 5.08 -7.37
N ARG A 170 23.99 5.28 -8.33
CA ARG A 170 24.33 4.29 -9.36
C ARG A 170 25.00 3.05 -8.75
N ARG A 171 25.98 3.23 -7.86
CA ARG A 171 26.68 2.12 -7.20
C ARG A 171 25.74 1.26 -6.37
N GLU A 172 24.81 1.85 -5.62
CA GLU A 172 23.82 1.06 -4.90
C GLU A 172 22.90 0.27 -5.85
N ALA A 173 22.51 0.86 -6.99
CA ALA A 173 21.73 0.15 -8.01
C ALA A 173 22.54 -1.01 -8.63
N GLU A 174 23.84 -0.82 -8.89
CA GLU A 174 24.75 -1.85 -9.39
C GLU A 174 25.08 -2.93 -8.33
N GLU A 175 25.16 -2.59 -7.05
CA GLU A 175 25.32 -3.58 -5.96
C GLU A 175 24.02 -4.36 -5.69
N ARG A 176 22.84 -3.72 -5.80
CA ARG A 176 21.55 -4.41 -5.85
C ARG A 176 21.48 -5.34 -7.08
N LEU A 177 21.99 -4.90 -8.23
CA LEU A 177 22.08 -5.67 -9.47
C LEU A 177 23.02 -6.89 -9.37
N ARG A 178 24.18 -6.77 -8.72
CA ARG A 178 25.07 -7.93 -8.52
C ARG A 178 24.40 -9.03 -7.70
N ARG A 179 23.58 -8.66 -6.69
CA ARG A 179 22.77 -9.62 -5.92
C ARG A 179 21.63 -10.24 -6.74
N THR A 180 21.20 -9.63 -7.85
CA THR A 180 20.30 -10.25 -8.84
C THR A 180 21.01 -10.94 -10.00
N GLN A 181 22.29 -10.71 -10.28
CA GLN A 181 22.99 -11.49 -11.33
C GLN A 181 23.19 -12.98 -10.93
N GLU A 182 23.12 -13.30 -9.64
CA GLU A 182 22.97 -14.68 -9.13
C GLU A 182 21.53 -15.24 -9.28
N MET A 183 20.65 -14.58 -10.08
CA MET A 183 19.30 -15.05 -10.35
C MET A 183 19.31 -16.44 -11.02
N LYS A 184 19.17 -17.50 -10.22
CA LYS A 184 18.71 -18.80 -10.72
C LYS A 184 17.32 -18.64 -11.34
N PHE A 185 17.21 -18.79 -12.64
CA PHE A 185 15.90 -18.78 -13.30
C PHE A 185 15.10 -20.04 -12.93
N THR A 186 13.79 -19.94 -13.08
CA THR A 186 12.83 -21.05 -13.00
C THR A 186 11.98 -21.03 -14.26
N ILE A 187 11.31 -22.14 -14.58
CA ILE A 187 10.45 -22.20 -15.77
C ILE A 187 9.30 -21.15 -15.73
N PHE A 188 8.95 -20.63 -14.55
CA PHE A 188 7.95 -19.56 -14.37
C PHE A 188 8.52 -18.13 -14.36
N THR A 189 9.83 -17.95 -14.56
CA THR A 189 10.41 -16.60 -14.64
C THR A 189 9.86 -15.87 -15.87
N ASN A 190 9.47 -14.60 -15.70
CA ASN A 190 8.98 -13.75 -16.79
C ASN A 190 10.08 -13.56 -17.84
N ILE A 191 9.72 -13.59 -19.13
CA ILE A 191 10.67 -13.33 -20.23
C ILE A 191 11.39 -11.98 -20.08
N GLU A 192 10.73 -10.98 -19.51
CA GLU A 192 11.31 -9.66 -19.23
C GLU A 192 12.42 -9.74 -18.18
N ASP A 193 12.19 -10.46 -17.08
CA ASP A 193 13.20 -10.70 -16.04
C ASP A 193 14.43 -11.45 -16.59
N VAL A 194 14.24 -12.34 -17.56
CA VAL A 194 15.32 -13.09 -18.21
C VAL A 194 16.15 -12.20 -19.14
N LEU A 195 15.50 -11.36 -19.94
CA LEU A 195 16.14 -10.51 -20.94
C LEU A 195 16.88 -9.32 -20.31
N PHE A 196 16.24 -8.66 -19.35
CA PHE A 196 16.82 -7.50 -18.67
C PHE A 196 17.64 -7.89 -17.43
N LYS A 197 17.47 -9.09 -16.86
CA LYS A 197 18.21 -9.59 -15.68
C LYS A 197 18.18 -8.63 -14.47
N GLY A 198 17.08 -7.89 -14.32
CA GLY A 198 16.91 -6.84 -13.31
C GLY A 198 17.84 -5.62 -13.48
N ARG A 199 18.47 -5.44 -14.65
CA ARG A 199 19.25 -4.23 -14.97
C ARG A 199 18.34 -3.00 -14.88
N VAL A 200 18.88 -1.90 -14.36
CA VAL A 200 18.25 -0.58 -14.52
C VAL A 200 18.25 -0.27 -16.01
N ARG A 201 17.06 -0.05 -16.57
CA ARG A 201 16.84 0.28 -17.99
C ARG A 201 17.52 1.62 -18.29
N VAL A 202 18.61 1.58 -19.04
CA VAL A 202 19.42 2.76 -19.39
C VAL A 202 18.59 3.77 -20.18
N LYS A 203 17.67 3.31 -21.03
CA LYS A 203 16.76 4.15 -21.81
C LYS A 203 15.82 5.03 -20.96
N GLU A 204 15.60 4.66 -19.70
CA GLU A 204 14.79 5.40 -18.72
C GLU A 204 15.61 6.42 -17.90
N MET A 205 16.91 6.55 -18.16
CA MET A 205 17.73 7.64 -17.62
C MET A 205 17.30 8.98 -18.24
N LYS A 206 17.30 10.06 -17.45
CA LYS A 206 17.08 11.42 -17.96
C LYS A 206 18.32 11.96 -18.69
N LEU A 207 18.10 12.75 -19.73
CA LEU A 207 19.16 13.44 -20.48
C LEU A 207 20.10 14.24 -19.55
N ASN A 208 19.58 15.08 -18.67
CA ASN A 208 20.44 15.87 -17.76
C ASN A 208 21.23 15.00 -16.77
N ASP A 209 20.72 13.83 -16.35
CA ASP A 209 21.49 12.90 -15.50
C ASP A 209 22.67 12.30 -16.29
N PHE A 210 22.45 11.90 -17.55
CA PHE A 210 23.51 11.45 -18.46
C PHE A 210 24.56 12.53 -18.71
N LEU A 211 24.15 13.74 -19.10
CA LEU A 211 25.07 14.86 -19.37
C LEU A 211 25.86 15.26 -18.12
N THR A 212 25.22 15.29 -16.94
CA THR A 212 25.88 15.62 -15.66
C THR A 212 26.86 14.54 -15.21
N MET A 213 26.52 13.25 -15.35
CA MET A 213 27.41 12.16 -14.93
C MET A 213 28.58 11.94 -15.88
N GLU A 214 28.31 11.98 -17.19
CA GLU A 214 29.23 11.44 -18.19
C GLU A 214 30.03 12.53 -18.91
N LEU A 215 29.53 13.78 -18.93
CA LEU A 215 30.04 14.94 -19.70
C LEU A 215 30.12 16.22 -18.83
N ASP A 216 30.33 16.09 -17.51
CA ASP A 216 30.50 17.18 -16.53
C ASP A 216 29.42 18.30 -16.53
N GLY A 217 28.24 18.01 -17.08
CA GLY A 217 27.11 18.95 -17.19
C GLY A 217 27.14 19.81 -18.44
N GLU A 218 28.04 19.53 -19.39
CA GLU A 218 28.08 20.19 -20.69
C GLU A 218 26.84 19.83 -21.53
N GLY A 219 26.19 20.85 -22.09
CA GLY A 219 24.93 20.70 -22.83
C GLY A 219 23.67 20.49 -21.98
N VAL A 220 23.73 20.60 -20.64
CA VAL A 220 22.54 20.55 -19.76
C VAL A 220 21.46 21.51 -20.27
N VAL A 221 20.24 20.98 -20.40
CA VAL A 221 19.07 21.73 -20.91
C VAL A 221 18.12 22.08 -19.78
N ALA A 222 17.33 23.15 -19.94
CA ALA A 222 16.15 23.44 -19.12
C ALA A 222 15.35 22.17 -18.77
N THR A 223 14.82 22.11 -17.55
CA THR A 223 14.16 20.93 -16.97
C THR A 223 13.05 20.35 -17.84
N ASN A 224 12.33 21.22 -18.56
CA ASN A 224 11.25 20.85 -19.49
C ASN A 224 11.73 20.17 -20.80
N ARG A 225 13.03 20.12 -21.07
CA ARG A 225 13.65 19.42 -22.20
C ARG A 225 14.45 18.18 -21.81
N SER A 226 14.66 17.92 -20.52
CA SER A 226 15.37 16.73 -20.04
C SER A 226 14.49 15.48 -20.11
N VAL A 227 14.25 15.00 -21.32
CA VAL A 227 13.52 13.76 -21.62
C VAL A 227 14.32 12.50 -21.24
N LEU A 228 13.68 11.34 -21.34
CA LEU A 228 14.33 10.04 -21.23
C LEU A 228 15.29 9.80 -22.41
N LEU A 229 16.35 9.03 -22.22
CA LEU A 229 17.31 8.71 -23.28
C LEU A 229 16.66 8.02 -24.49
N GLU A 230 15.63 7.18 -24.28
CA GLU A 230 14.84 6.59 -25.38
C GLU A 230 14.27 7.65 -26.34
N GLU A 231 13.78 8.76 -25.80
CA GLU A 231 13.17 9.84 -26.57
C GLU A 231 14.20 10.83 -27.12
N PHE A 232 15.30 11.05 -26.39
CA PHE A 232 16.42 11.86 -26.85
C PHE A 232 17.10 11.27 -28.09
N PHE A 233 17.42 9.96 -28.07
CA PHE A 233 18.16 9.33 -29.17
C PHE A 233 17.35 9.21 -30.48
N LYS A 234 16.02 9.35 -30.45
CA LYS A 234 15.19 9.45 -31.67
C LYS A 234 15.46 10.72 -32.48
N GLU A 235 15.67 11.85 -31.80
CA GLU A 235 15.91 13.14 -32.45
C GLU A 235 16.78 14.08 -31.59
N PRO A 236 18.10 13.82 -31.42
CA PRO A 236 18.94 14.56 -30.49
C PRO A 236 18.96 16.09 -30.70
N THR A 237 18.84 16.51 -31.97
CA THR A 237 18.78 17.92 -32.41
C THR A 237 17.55 18.70 -31.93
N LYS A 238 16.48 18.01 -31.52
CA LYS A 238 15.26 18.63 -30.96
C LYS A 238 15.50 19.14 -29.53
N TYR A 239 16.36 18.44 -28.79
CA TYR A 239 16.63 18.70 -27.37
C TYR A 239 17.88 19.58 -27.20
N ILE A 240 19.01 19.19 -27.81
CA ILE A 240 20.24 20.00 -27.84
C ILE A 240 20.26 20.79 -29.15
N ARG A 241 19.89 22.07 -29.07
CA ARG A 241 19.77 22.96 -30.24
C ARG A 241 21.11 23.50 -30.74
N ASP A 242 22.13 23.55 -29.88
CA ASP A 242 23.47 23.94 -30.27
C ASP A 242 24.13 22.79 -31.05
N LYS A 243 24.32 23.00 -32.36
CA LYS A 243 24.93 22.01 -33.25
C LYS A 243 26.42 21.79 -33.02
N GLY A 244 27.13 22.74 -32.39
CA GLY A 244 28.52 22.56 -31.99
C GLY A 244 28.59 21.59 -30.81
N VAL A 245 27.91 21.94 -29.71
CA VAL A 245 27.86 21.14 -28.48
C VAL A 245 27.34 19.73 -28.78
N LEU A 246 26.23 19.58 -29.51
CA LEU A 246 25.72 18.23 -29.87
C LEU A 246 26.75 17.40 -30.65
N LYS A 247 27.50 18.02 -31.57
CA LYS A 247 28.50 17.32 -32.38
C LYS A 247 29.72 16.90 -31.56
N GLU A 248 30.16 17.72 -30.61
CA GLU A 248 31.22 17.37 -29.66
C GLU A 248 30.79 16.21 -28.76
N ILE A 249 29.58 16.27 -28.20
CA ILE A 249 28.96 15.19 -27.43
C ILE A 249 28.89 13.87 -28.22
N GLN A 250 28.44 13.93 -29.49
CA GLN A 250 28.26 12.76 -30.37
C GLN A 250 29.58 12.06 -30.74
N ILE A 251 30.72 12.76 -30.71
CA ILE A 251 32.04 12.17 -30.96
C ILE A 251 32.55 11.36 -29.76
N THR A 252 31.93 11.52 -28.57
CA THR A 252 32.37 10.79 -27.37
C THR A 252 32.00 9.30 -27.43
N ASP A 253 32.98 8.46 -27.11
CA ASP A 253 32.84 7.02 -26.90
C ASP A 253 31.78 6.66 -25.82
N ARG A 254 31.49 7.61 -24.91
CA ARG A 254 30.40 7.50 -23.93
C ARG A 254 29.02 7.63 -24.55
N TYR A 255 28.82 8.59 -25.46
CA TYR A 255 27.57 8.77 -26.20
C TYR A 255 27.25 7.53 -27.05
N LEU A 256 28.23 7.05 -27.83
CA LEU A 256 28.05 5.92 -28.74
C LEU A 256 27.62 4.63 -28.03
N ARG A 257 28.30 4.27 -26.93
CA ARG A 257 27.89 3.11 -26.10
C ARG A 257 26.49 3.27 -25.50
N MET A 258 26.11 4.50 -25.12
CA MET A 258 24.81 4.76 -24.52
C MET A 258 23.69 4.63 -25.55
N GLU A 259 23.88 5.18 -26.76
CA GLU A 259 22.96 5.03 -27.89
C GLU A 259 22.74 3.54 -28.26
N GLU A 260 23.84 2.78 -28.36
CA GLU A 260 23.79 1.34 -28.66
C GLU A 260 23.04 0.55 -27.58
N THR A 261 23.29 0.84 -26.29
CA THR A 261 22.58 0.21 -25.17
C THR A 261 21.08 0.51 -25.20
N VAL A 262 20.69 1.76 -25.47
CA VAL A 262 19.27 2.16 -25.56
C VAL A 262 18.56 1.49 -26.74
N ARG A 263 19.24 1.33 -27.87
CA ARG A 263 18.73 0.59 -29.03
C ARG A 263 18.49 -0.89 -28.68
N GLU A 264 19.47 -1.58 -28.11
CA GLU A 264 19.29 -2.97 -27.64
C GLU A 264 18.14 -3.14 -26.64
N GLU A 265 17.96 -2.20 -25.69
CA GLU A 265 16.84 -2.26 -24.73
C GLU A 265 15.48 -2.03 -25.39
N THR A 266 15.44 -1.24 -26.47
CA THR A 266 14.21 -0.96 -27.23
C THR A 266 13.78 -2.18 -28.05
N ASP A 267 14.74 -2.86 -28.70
CA ASP A 267 14.49 -4.09 -29.46
C ASP A 267 14.00 -5.23 -28.54
N LYS A 268 14.60 -5.37 -27.34
CA LYS A 268 14.16 -6.31 -26.29
C LYS A 268 12.71 -6.06 -25.86
N ASP A 269 12.34 -4.80 -25.66
CA ASP A 269 10.98 -4.41 -25.29
C ASP A 269 9.96 -4.70 -26.40
N GLU A 270 10.34 -4.55 -27.67
CA GLU A 270 9.48 -4.92 -28.80
C GLU A 270 9.25 -6.44 -28.86
N ASP A 271 10.31 -7.23 -28.69
CA ASP A 271 10.19 -8.70 -28.64
C ASP A 271 9.35 -9.17 -27.44
N VAL A 272 9.52 -8.57 -26.25
CA VAL A 272 8.65 -8.86 -25.09
C VAL A 272 7.19 -8.57 -25.41
N ARG A 273 6.88 -7.44 -26.06
CA ARG A 273 5.50 -7.12 -26.50
C ARG A 273 4.95 -8.13 -27.50
N LYS A 274 5.75 -8.54 -28.51
CA LYS A 274 5.36 -9.58 -29.49
C LYS A 274 5.08 -10.92 -28.81
N LEU A 275 5.92 -11.32 -27.86
CA LEU A 275 5.74 -12.58 -27.12
C LEU A 275 4.50 -12.52 -26.21
N GLN A 276 4.31 -11.45 -25.45
CA GLN A 276 3.12 -11.26 -24.60
C GLN A 276 1.81 -11.26 -25.41
N TYR A 277 1.81 -10.65 -26.61
CA TYR A 277 0.67 -10.70 -27.53
C TYR A 277 0.32 -12.12 -27.97
N ASN A 278 1.34 -12.98 -28.15
CA ASN A 278 1.19 -14.41 -28.44
C ASN A 278 1.06 -15.29 -27.17
N HIS A 279 0.66 -14.70 -26.02
CA HIS A 279 0.51 -15.36 -24.72
C HIS A 279 1.81 -16.00 -24.14
N VAL A 280 2.97 -15.64 -24.66
CA VAL A 280 4.28 -16.05 -24.15
C VAL A 280 4.79 -15.00 -23.15
N SER A 281 4.53 -15.22 -21.86
CA SER A 281 4.94 -14.30 -20.78
C SER A 281 6.05 -14.86 -19.87
N THR A 282 6.35 -16.17 -19.94
CA THR A 282 7.31 -16.87 -19.07
C THR A 282 8.23 -17.78 -19.87
N LEU A 283 9.30 -18.28 -19.25
CA LEU A 283 10.13 -19.33 -19.85
C LEU A 283 9.33 -20.60 -20.19
N LEU A 284 8.27 -20.94 -19.45
CA LEU A 284 7.34 -22.02 -19.79
C LEU A 284 6.60 -21.72 -21.10
N GLY A 285 6.06 -20.51 -21.22
CA GLY A 285 5.45 -20.03 -22.46
C GLY A 285 6.44 -20.10 -23.63
N TRP A 286 7.69 -19.68 -23.42
CA TRP A 286 8.73 -19.76 -24.44
C TRP A 286 9.11 -21.21 -24.76
N LEU A 287 9.14 -22.12 -23.79
CA LEU A 287 9.40 -23.54 -24.04
C LEU A 287 8.36 -24.13 -25.00
N VAL A 288 7.06 -23.89 -24.74
CA VAL A 288 5.94 -24.47 -25.50
C VAL A 288 5.50 -23.67 -26.72
N ALA A 289 6.04 -22.47 -26.93
CA ALA A 289 5.66 -21.61 -28.05
C ALA A 289 5.86 -22.29 -29.42
N ALA A 290 4.93 -22.02 -30.34
CA ALA A 290 5.00 -22.47 -31.73
C ALA A 290 6.23 -21.89 -32.45
N ALA A 291 6.72 -22.58 -33.49
CA ALA A 291 7.95 -22.21 -34.18
C ALA A 291 7.87 -20.79 -34.77
N GLU A 292 6.72 -20.44 -35.33
CA GLU A 292 6.40 -19.13 -35.91
C GLU A 292 6.52 -18.00 -34.88
N VAL A 293 6.08 -18.25 -33.64
CA VAL A 293 6.24 -17.29 -32.53
C VAL A 293 7.71 -17.14 -32.14
N LYS A 294 8.48 -18.24 -32.14
CA LYS A 294 9.93 -18.23 -31.86
C LYS A 294 10.78 -17.60 -32.97
N GLU A 295 10.24 -17.49 -34.19
CA GLU A 295 10.88 -16.83 -35.33
C GLU A 295 10.49 -15.33 -35.43
N SER A 296 9.48 -14.89 -34.70
CA SER A 296 9.01 -13.49 -34.71
C SER A 296 9.88 -12.49 -33.90
N VAL A 297 10.85 -13.00 -33.12
CA VAL A 297 11.73 -12.21 -32.22
C VAL A 297 13.17 -12.17 -32.72
N HIS A 298 13.93 -11.17 -32.26
CA HIS A 298 15.34 -11.03 -32.63
C HIS A 298 16.19 -12.21 -32.11
N ASN A 299 17.25 -12.55 -32.86
CA ASN A 299 18.09 -13.69 -32.56
C ASN A 299 18.78 -13.61 -31.18
N PHE A 300 19.16 -12.42 -30.71
CA PHE A 300 19.74 -12.25 -29.37
C PHE A 300 18.71 -12.52 -28.26
N THR A 301 17.43 -12.19 -28.48
CA THR A 301 16.31 -12.48 -27.56
C THR A 301 16.11 -13.98 -27.47
N LYS A 302 15.98 -14.64 -28.63
CA LYS A 302 15.90 -16.10 -28.76
C LYS A 302 17.03 -16.81 -28.02
N GLN A 303 18.29 -16.44 -28.30
CA GLN A 303 19.47 -17.00 -27.62
C GLN A 303 19.45 -16.78 -26.10
N SER A 304 18.98 -15.61 -25.63
CA SER A 304 18.91 -15.32 -24.19
C SER A 304 17.85 -16.16 -23.48
N LEU A 305 16.69 -16.37 -24.09
CA LEU A 305 15.62 -17.21 -23.55
C LEU A 305 15.96 -18.70 -23.63
N ASP A 306 16.60 -19.15 -24.71
CA ASP A 306 17.05 -20.54 -24.88
C ASP A 306 18.18 -20.90 -23.90
N ALA A 307 19.14 -19.98 -23.68
CA ALA A 307 20.19 -20.17 -22.67
C ALA A 307 19.60 -20.25 -21.25
N ALA A 308 18.64 -19.39 -20.92
CA ALA A 308 17.95 -19.44 -19.63
C ALA A 308 17.09 -20.71 -19.47
N LEU A 309 16.48 -21.22 -20.55
CA LEU A 309 15.82 -22.52 -20.55
C LEU A 309 16.82 -23.66 -20.28
N GLU A 310 18.01 -23.62 -20.84
CA GLU A 310 18.99 -24.70 -20.63
C GLU A 310 19.58 -24.65 -19.21
N ASP A 311 19.85 -23.46 -18.65
CA ASP A 311 20.18 -23.30 -17.22
C ASP A 311 19.07 -23.88 -16.31
N VAL A 312 17.79 -23.63 -16.65
CA VAL A 312 16.64 -24.23 -15.96
C VAL A 312 16.62 -25.75 -16.13
N ARG A 313 16.83 -26.29 -17.35
CA ARG A 313 16.89 -27.75 -17.59
C ARG A 313 18.02 -28.42 -16.83
N ILE A 314 19.21 -27.82 -16.79
CA ILE A 314 20.36 -28.34 -16.04
C ILE A 314 20.03 -28.35 -14.55
N SER A 315 19.42 -27.27 -14.03
CA SER A 315 18.94 -27.22 -12.64
C SER A 315 17.85 -28.24 -12.34
N MET A 316 16.97 -28.58 -13.30
CA MET A 316 15.89 -29.58 -13.15
C MET A 316 16.39 -31.02 -13.28
N ARG A 317 17.27 -31.33 -14.24
CA ARG A 317 17.81 -32.68 -14.47
C ARG A 317 18.67 -33.20 -13.32
N THR A 318 19.24 -32.31 -12.52
CA THR A 318 20.22 -32.67 -11.48
C THR A 318 19.56 -33.05 -10.14
N SER A 319 18.26 -32.82 -9.95
CA SER A 319 17.59 -33.01 -8.65
C SER A 319 16.92 -34.38 -8.47
N ALA A 320 17.64 -35.30 -7.83
CA ALA A 320 17.00 -36.15 -6.83
C ALA A 320 16.37 -35.24 -5.73
N ALA A 321 15.43 -35.76 -4.94
CA ALA A 321 14.70 -34.98 -3.93
C ALA A 321 15.66 -34.13 -3.05
N MET A 322 15.60 -32.81 -3.18
CA MET A 322 16.51 -31.92 -2.47
C MET A 322 16.07 -31.80 -1.02
N LYS A 323 16.89 -32.29 -0.08
CA LYS A 323 16.68 -32.08 1.34
C LYS A 323 16.99 -30.63 1.70
N LEU A 324 16.03 -29.94 2.30
CA LEU A 324 16.19 -28.57 2.80
C LEU A 324 16.69 -28.64 4.25
N GLU A 325 17.99 -28.51 4.44
CA GLU A 325 18.64 -28.71 5.74
C GLU A 325 18.20 -27.65 6.77
N GLY A 326 17.81 -28.10 7.97
CA GLY A 326 17.46 -27.24 9.10
C GLY A 326 16.16 -26.43 8.95
N VAL A 327 15.35 -26.64 7.89
CA VAL A 327 14.07 -25.92 7.74
C VAL A 327 12.93 -26.61 8.50
N TYR A 328 13.01 -27.94 8.69
CA TYR A 328 12.06 -28.67 9.53
C TYR A 328 12.10 -28.12 10.96
N GLU A 329 13.30 -28.07 11.54
CA GLU A 329 13.58 -27.61 12.89
C GLU A 329 13.23 -26.13 13.05
N SER A 330 13.42 -25.31 12.02
CA SER A 330 13.06 -23.89 12.06
C SER A 330 11.56 -23.66 12.13
N VAL A 331 10.76 -24.47 11.44
CA VAL A 331 9.29 -24.40 11.50
C VAL A 331 8.79 -25.04 12.79
N TYR A 332 9.27 -26.23 13.14
CA TYR A 332 8.85 -26.96 14.34
C TYR A 332 9.15 -26.19 15.63
N ASN A 333 10.33 -25.56 15.73
CA ASN A 333 10.73 -24.74 16.89
C ASN A 333 10.43 -23.23 16.71
N ALA A 334 9.46 -22.86 15.86
CA ALA A 334 9.08 -21.46 15.68
C ALA A 334 8.66 -20.83 17.01
N ARG A 335 9.14 -19.61 17.27
CA ARG A 335 9.03 -18.97 18.60
C ARG A 335 7.75 -18.16 18.72
N TRP A 336 6.95 -18.49 19.73
CA TRP A 336 5.73 -17.78 20.07
C TRP A 336 5.96 -16.41 20.69
N HIS A 337 5.12 -15.47 20.27
CA HIS A 337 4.92 -14.15 20.83
C HIS A 337 3.43 -13.81 20.71
N HIS A 338 2.96 -12.83 21.47
CA HIS A 338 1.58 -12.35 21.36
C HIS A 338 1.46 -10.85 21.67
N VAL A 339 0.42 -10.23 21.12
CA VAL A 339 0.02 -8.84 21.40
C VAL A 339 -1.31 -8.88 22.12
N VAL A 340 -1.40 -8.21 23.26
CA VAL A 340 -2.64 -8.05 24.03
C VAL A 340 -3.11 -6.61 23.99
N GLU A 341 -4.42 -6.40 24.05
CA GLU A 341 -5.00 -5.06 24.24
C GLU A 341 -5.13 -4.77 25.74
N VAL A 342 -4.75 -3.57 26.16
CA VAL A 342 -4.76 -3.13 27.56
C VAL A 342 -5.72 -1.94 27.71
N PRO A 343 -6.89 -2.13 28.35
CA PRO A 343 -7.83 -1.05 28.60
C PRO A 343 -7.18 0.08 29.42
N GLY A 344 -7.22 1.31 28.89
CA GLY A 344 -6.73 2.51 29.59
C GLY A 344 -5.21 2.71 29.57
N GLY A 345 -4.44 1.95 28.78
CA GLY A 345 -2.99 2.17 28.63
C GLY A 345 -2.64 3.44 27.83
N GLU A 346 -1.62 4.17 28.26
CA GLU A 346 -1.05 5.29 27.48
C GLU A 346 -0.41 4.79 26.16
N GLY A 347 -0.54 5.57 25.08
CA GLY A 347 0.04 5.24 23.77
C GLY A 347 -0.92 4.44 22.87
N THR A 348 -0.45 3.33 22.32
CA THR A 348 -1.24 2.52 21.35
C THR A 348 -2.31 1.65 22.01
N GLY A 349 -2.26 1.45 23.33
CA GLY A 349 -3.16 0.56 24.08
C GLY A 349 -2.91 -0.93 23.86
N MET A 350 -1.72 -1.31 23.37
CA MET A 350 -1.37 -2.68 22.98
C MET A 350 0.02 -3.06 23.50
N ASP A 351 0.12 -4.19 24.22
CA ASP A 351 1.35 -4.70 24.83
C ASP A 351 1.88 -5.93 24.07
N VAL A 352 3.19 -5.94 23.79
CA VAL A 352 3.89 -7.09 23.15
C VAL A 352 4.52 -7.99 24.22
N LYS A 353 4.18 -9.29 24.19
CA LYS A 353 4.64 -10.31 25.14
C LYS A 353 5.33 -11.48 24.42
N ARG A 354 6.26 -12.13 25.12
CA ARG A 354 6.95 -13.34 24.65
C ARG A 354 6.21 -14.59 25.13
N GLY A 355 6.29 -15.68 24.36
CA GLY A 355 5.63 -16.94 24.66
C GLY A 355 4.19 -17.00 24.16
N GLU A 356 3.54 -18.13 24.40
CA GLU A 356 2.11 -18.34 24.17
C GLU A 356 1.28 -17.48 25.15
N PRO A 357 0.06 -17.04 24.77
CA PRO A 357 -0.85 -16.37 25.70
C PRO A 357 -1.38 -17.36 26.74
N PRO A 358 -1.62 -16.94 28.00
CA PRO A 358 -2.21 -17.82 29.02
C PRO A 358 -3.62 -18.33 28.67
N GLN A 359 -4.34 -17.61 27.80
CA GLN A 359 -5.67 -17.96 27.32
C GLN A 359 -5.77 -17.59 25.84
N SER A 360 -6.19 -18.55 25.01
CA SER A 360 -6.50 -18.33 23.58
C SER A 360 -7.94 -17.86 23.38
N TRP A 361 -8.33 -17.57 22.14
CA TRP A 361 -9.72 -17.27 21.79
C TRP A 361 -10.63 -18.46 22.06
N THR A 362 -11.78 -18.19 22.70
CA THR A 362 -12.87 -19.14 22.88
C THR A 362 -13.77 -19.15 21.66
N TYR A 363 -14.24 -20.35 21.27
CA TYR A 363 -15.17 -20.52 20.15
C TYR A 363 -16.39 -21.34 20.58
N LYS A 364 -17.56 -20.94 20.07
CA LYS A 364 -18.82 -21.68 20.16
C LYS A 364 -19.13 -22.33 18.82
N ALA A 365 -19.65 -23.56 18.85
CA ALA A 365 -20.12 -24.25 17.65
C ALA A 365 -21.46 -23.66 17.21
N VAL A 366 -21.59 -23.34 15.91
CA VAL A 366 -22.85 -22.93 15.29
C VAL A 366 -23.03 -23.70 13.98
N GLY A 367 -23.89 -24.72 14.00
CA GLY A 367 -23.98 -25.68 12.89
C GLY A 367 -22.65 -26.44 12.71
N ARG A 368 -22.13 -26.48 11.48
CA ARG A 368 -20.81 -27.06 11.15
C ARG A 368 -19.67 -26.03 11.18
N THR A 369 -19.89 -24.88 11.84
CA THR A 369 -18.99 -23.72 11.83
C THR A 369 -18.64 -23.29 13.25
N LEU A 370 -17.60 -22.47 13.38
CA LEU A 370 -17.19 -21.89 14.64
C LEU A 370 -17.38 -20.37 14.63
N GLU A 371 -17.84 -19.84 15.75
CA GLU A 371 -17.84 -18.40 16.03
C GLU A 371 -16.98 -18.11 17.24
N LYS A 372 -16.32 -16.96 17.22
CA LYS A 372 -15.68 -16.41 18.42
C LYS A 372 -16.75 -16.18 19.47
N ASP A 373 -16.52 -16.69 20.68
CA ASP A 373 -17.45 -16.51 21.78
C ASP A 373 -17.03 -15.32 22.63
N ASP A 374 -17.54 -14.14 22.26
CA ASP A 374 -17.28 -12.89 22.95
C ASP A 374 -17.86 -12.85 24.37
N GLY A 375 -18.97 -13.57 24.61
CA GLY A 375 -19.73 -13.54 25.86
C GLY A 375 -19.01 -14.09 27.08
N VAL A 376 -17.87 -14.78 26.89
CA VAL A 376 -16.99 -15.23 27.98
C VAL A 376 -16.07 -14.08 28.45
N GLU A 377 -16.65 -12.92 28.79
CA GLU A 377 -15.93 -11.77 29.38
C GLU A 377 -15.51 -11.98 30.85
N GLN A 378 -15.61 -13.21 31.35
CA GLN A 378 -15.28 -13.57 32.73
C GLN A 378 -13.76 -13.75 32.96
N SER A 379 -13.01 -12.64 32.87
CA SER A 379 -11.85 -12.33 33.71
C SER A 379 -11.15 -11.05 33.21
N GLY A 380 -10.58 -10.27 34.13
CA GLY A 380 -9.79 -9.06 33.79
C GLY A 380 -8.42 -9.33 33.16
N ALA A 381 -8.24 -10.49 32.51
CA ALA A 381 -6.99 -10.86 31.84
C ALA A 381 -6.91 -10.20 30.45
N PRO A 382 -5.80 -9.55 30.08
CA PRO A 382 -5.62 -8.97 28.75
C PRO A 382 -5.74 -10.05 27.65
N ARG A 383 -6.79 -9.96 26.82
CA ARG A 383 -7.05 -10.92 25.73
C ARG A 383 -6.01 -10.75 24.61
N PRO A 384 -5.53 -11.84 23.97
CA PRO A 384 -4.71 -11.73 22.77
C PRO A 384 -5.53 -11.13 21.62
N ARG A 385 -4.92 -10.17 20.92
CA ARG A 385 -5.39 -9.65 19.62
C ARG A 385 -4.62 -10.26 18.45
N LEU A 386 -3.37 -10.63 18.68
CA LEU A 386 -2.52 -11.25 17.66
C LEU A 386 -1.55 -12.22 18.32
N LEU A 387 -1.38 -13.42 17.74
CA LEU A 387 -0.26 -14.30 18.03
C LEU A 387 0.74 -14.20 16.87
N VAL A 388 2.02 -14.38 17.17
CA VAL A 388 3.07 -14.41 16.16
C VAL A 388 3.99 -15.59 16.38
N LEU A 389 4.15 -16.40 15.33
CA LEU A 389 5.16 -17.46 15.25
C LEU A 389 6.34 -16.96 14.42
N THR A 390 7.52 -16.89 15.02
CA THR A 390 8.76 -16.49 14.36
C THR A 390 9.61 -17.72 14.01
N SER A 391 9.72 -18.06 12.73
CA SER A 391 10.62 -19.09 12.20
C SER A 391 11.91 -18.44 11.68
N ASP A 392 13.08 -18.89 12.15
CA ASP A 392 14.37 -18.25 11.82
C ASP A 392 14.76 -18.35 10.34
N LYS A 393 14.33 -19.43 9.67
CA LYS A 393 14.40 -19.66 8.21
C LYS A 393 13.10 -19.31 7.48
N GLY A 394 12.12 -18.67 8.13
CA GLY A 394 10.85 -18.28 7.52
C GLY A 394 9.91 -19.45 7.20
N TRP A 395 8.99 -19.23 6.27
CA TRP A 395 7.87 -20.13 5.97
C TRP A 395 7.83 -20.55 4.48
N PRO A 396 7.21 -21.68 4.10
CA PRO A 396 7.21 -22.20 2.73
C PRO A 396 6.81 -21.21 1.65
N TYR A 397 5.88 -20.30 1.96
CA TYR A 397 5.48 -19.20 1.07
C TYR A 397 6.67 -18.35 0.60
N THR A 398 7.59 -18.05 1.52
CA THR A 398 8.80 -17.22 1.31
C THR A 398 9.99 -17.99 0.73
N TRP A 399 10.01 -19.33 0.85
CA TRP A 399 11.18 -20.12 0.47
C TRP A 399 11.41 -20.14 -1.05
N ASN A 400 12.62 -19.77 -1.46
CA ASN A 400 13.09 -19.77 -2.86
C ASN A 400 12.25 -18.91 -3.82
N ARG A 401 11.46 -17.93 -3.33
CA ARG A 401 10.63 -17.05 -4.16
C ARG A 401 11.24 -15.65 -4.24
N LYS A 402 11.69 -15.26 -5.44
CA LYS A 402 12.19 -13.90 -5.70
C LYS A 402 11.06 -12.87 -5.58
N GLY A 403 11.39 -11.65 -5.16
CA GLY A 403 10.43 -10.55 -5.04
C GLY A 403 9.43 -10.67 -3.87
N VAL A 404 9.45 -11.77 -3.12
CA VAL A 404 8.71 -11.90 -1.85
C VAL A 404 9.66 -11.57 -0.70
N GLU A 405 9.24 -10.68 0.19
CA GLU A 405 10.01 -10.32 1.36
C GLU A 405 10.21 -11.52 2.28
N PHE A 406 11.43 -11.69 2.77
CA PHE A 406 11.77 -12.78 3.69
C PHE A 406 11.19 -12.47 5.07
N THR A 407 9.93 -12.85 5.28
CA THR A 407 9.20 -12.66 6.52
C THR A 407 9.30 -13.89 7.41
N ARG A 408 9.96 -13.73 8.55
CA ARG A 408 10.07 -14.76 9.61
C ARG A 408 8.77 -14.96 10.40
N ASP A 409 7.94 -13.92 10.44
CA ASP A 409 6.79 -13.82 11.32
C ASP A 409 5.50 -14.25 10.61
N CYS A 410 4.80 -15.22 11.20
CA CYS A 410 3.46 -15.66 10.81
C CYS A 410 2.44 -15.05 11.79
N HIS A 411 1.61 -14.14 11.28
CA HIS A 411 0.63 -13.36 12.05
C HIS A 411 -0.71 -14.11 12.16
N VAL A 412 -1.09 -14.53 13.37
CA VAL A 412 -2.30 -15.33 13.64
C VAL A 412 -3.30 -14.50 14.43
N ASN A 413 -4.45 -14.16 13.82
CA ASN A 413 -5.60 -13.58 14.49
C ASN A 413 -6.67 -14.65 14.78
N CYS A 414 -7.82 -14.25 15.33
CA CYS A 414 -8.91 -15.16 15.65
C CYS A 414 -9.54 -15.86 14.43
N GLU A 415 -9.45 -15.30 13.23
CA GLU A 415 -9.92 -15.96 12.00
C GLU A 415 -8.94 -17.04 11.53
N VAL A 416 -7.63 -16.81 11.63
CA VAL A 416 -6.61 -17.83 11.34
C VAL A 416 -6.68 -18.99 12.35
N GLU A 417 -6.84 -18.69 13.64
CA GLU A 417 -7.05 -19.72 14.67
C GLU A 417 -8.35 -20.50 14.44
N ARG A 418 -9.43 -19.84 14.01
CA ARG A 418 -10.70 -20.51 13.68
C ARG A 418 -10.53 -21.56 12.59
N VAL A 419 -9.75 -21.27 11.55
CA VAL A 419 -9.45 -22.23 10.47
C VAL A 419 -8.76 -23.47 11.02
N TRP A 420 -7.78 -23.29 11.93
CA TRP A 420 -7.13 -24.41 12.60
C TRP A 420 -8.11 -25.21 13.46
N GLN A 421 -8.96 -24.57 14.27
CA GLN A 421 -9.92 -25.29 15.10
C GLN A 421 -10.92 -26.14 14.29
N ILE A 422 -11.32 -25.67 13.09
CA ILE A 422 -12.14 -26.49 12.16
C ILE A 422 -11.35 -27.71 11.65
N VAL A 423 -10.11 -27.52 11.18
CA VAL A 423 -9.25 -28.61 10.69
C VAL A 423 -8.91 -29.61 11.81
N LYS A 424 -8.70 -29.13 13.04
CA LYS A 424 -8.46 -29.96 14.23
C LYS A 424 -9.67 -30.82 14.56
N GLY A 425 -10.89 -30.33 14.35
CA GLY A 425 -12.12 -31.12 14.42
C GLY A 425 -12.07 -32.32 13.46
N ASP A 426 -11.80 -32.06 12.17
CA ASP A 426 -11.68 -33.10 11.14
C ASP A 426 -10.63 -34.17 11.49
N LEU A 427 -9.49 -33.75 12.05
CA LEU A 427 -8.42 -34.64 12.49
C LEU A 427 -8.78 -35.48 13.73
N THR A 428 -9.62 -34.95 14.61
CA THR A 428 -10.07 -35.67 15.82
C THR A 428 -11.10 -36.74 15.46
N GLU A 429 -12.00 -36.44 14.52
CA GLU A 429 -12.95 -37.41 13.95
C GLU A 429 -12.21 -38.53 13.20
N LEU A 430 -11.22 -38.19 12.37
CA LEU A 430 -10.36 -39.14 11.63
C LEU A 430 -9.65 -40.18 12.51
N CYS A 431 -9.37 -39.85 13.78
CA CYS A 431 -8.58 -40.68 14.68
C CYS A 431 -9.40 -41.30 15.82
N SER A 432 -10.73 -41.18 15.77
CA SER A 432 -11.64 -41.77 16.75
C SER A 432 -11.77 -43.31 16.56
N PRO A 433 -11.62 -44.14 17.62
CA PRO A 433 -11.71 -45.61 17.51
C PRO A 433 -13.07 -46.16 17.05
N HIS A 434 -14.10 -45.31 17.04
CA HIS A 434 -15.48 -45.61 16.66
C HIS A 434 -15.88 -45.07 15.29
N GLY A 435 -14.92 -44.54 14.51
CA GLY A 435 -15.19 -44.14 13.13
C GLY A 435 -15.72 -45.32 12.31
N GLU A 436 -16.84 -45.13 11.62
CA GLU A 436 -17.32 -46.09 10.64
C GLU A 436 -16.21 -46.38 9.62
N ALA A 437 -16.13 -47.61 9.12
CA ALA A 437 -15.06 -48.06 8.23
C ALA A 437 -14.94 -47.28 6.90
N ASP A 438 -15.91 -46.40 6.62
CA ASP A 438 -16.05 -45.56 5.44
C ASP A 438 -15.78 -44.06 5.69
N PHE A 439 -15.32 -43.66 6.89
CA PHE A 439 -15.09 -42.23 7.20
C PHE A 439 -13.90 -41.64 6.42
N GLU A 440 -14.20 -40.83 5.39
CA GLU A 440 -13.17 -40.06 4.67
C GLU A 440 -12.80 -38.78 5.45
N PRO A 441 -11.50 -38.49 5.67
CA PRO A 441 -11.09 -37.25 6.35
C PRO A 441 -11.62 -36.00 5.66
N GLY A 442 -12.05 -35.03 6.48
CA GLY A 442 -12.63 -33.77 6.04
C GLY A 442 -11.76 -33.05 5.00
N ARG A 443 -12.28 -32.91 3.78
CA ARG A 443 -11.70 -32.08 2.73
C ARG A 443 -12.28 -30.66 2.86
N ARG A 444 -11.42 -29.65 2.87
CA ARG A 444 -11.81 -28.24 3.11
C ARG A 444 -11.33 -27.33 1.99
N VAL A 445 -12.09 -26.27 1.69
CA VAL A 445 -11.62 -25.14 0.86
C VAL A 445 -11.62 -23.87 1.70
N LEU A 446 -10.45 -23.27 1.91
CA LEU A 446 -10.28 -21.98 2.55
C LEU A 446 -10.36 -20.86 1.49
N ILE A 447 -11.49 -20.15 1.49
CA ILE A 447 -11.80 -19.04 0.58
C ILE A 447 -11.65 -17.72 1.36
N GLY A 448 -11.15 -16.67 0.71
CA GLY A 448 -11.09 -15.32 1.29
C GLY A 448 -10.39 -14.33 0.37
N THR A 449 -10.47 -13.04 0.68
CA THR A 449 -9.91 -11.95 -0.15
C THR A 449 -8.43 -12.20 -0.52
N PRO A 450 -7.97 -11.86 -1.74
CA PRO A 450 -6.54 -11.85 -2.06
C PRO A 450 -5.77 -10.89 -1.13
N GLY A 451 -4.54 -11.25 -0.74
CA GLY A 451 -3.66 -10.37 0.05
C GLY A 451 -3.89 -10.30 1.56
N ILE A 452 -4.95 -10.92 2.12
CA ILE A 452 -5.22 -10.94 3.58
C ILE A 452 -4.39 -11.95 4.39
N GLY A 453 -3.40 -12.59 3.75
CA GLY A 453 -2.50 -13.54 4.42
C GLY A 453 -2.97 -14.99 4.47
N LYS A 454 -3.98 -15.45 3.72
CA LYS A 454 -4.40 -16.88 3.71
C LYS A 454 -3.23 -17.87 3.64
N SER A 455 -2.32 -17.70 2.68
CA SER A 455 -1.14 -18.53 2.49
C SER A 455 -0.07 -18.32 3.58
N MET A 456 0.27 -17.05 3.82
CA MET A 456 1.38 -16.62 4.68
C MET A 456 1.08 -16.73 6.19
N ALA A 457 -0.19 -16.68 6.57
CA ALA A 457 -0.68 -16.86 7.93
C ALA A 457 -1.38 -18.20 8.08
N ALA A 458 -2.56 -18.41 7.48
CA ALA A 458 -3.33 -19.64 7.72
C ALA A 458 -2.62 -20.90 7.21
N GLY A 459 -2.09 -20.92 5.99
CA GLY A 459 -1.30 -22.05 5.49
C GLY A 459 -0.06 -22.35 6.33
N SER A 460 0.68 -21.29 6.72
CA SER A 460 1.86 -21.40 7.59
C SER A 460 1.52 -21.91 9.00
N TYR A 461 0.41 -21.44 9.56
CA TYR A 461 -0.06 -21.83 10.89
C TYR A 461 -0.61 -23.25 10.93
N LEU A 462 -1.38 -23.64 9.91
CA LEU A 462 -1.83 -25.03 9.73
C LEU A 462 -0.63 -25.97 9.61
N LEU A 463 0.41 -25.62 8.85
CA LEU A 463 1.64 -26.41 8.80
C LEU A 463 2.28 -26.55 10.18
N TYR A 464 2.47 -25.45 10.91
CA TYR A 464 3.03 -25.49 12.27
C TYR A 464 2.25 -26.46 13.18
N GLN A 465 0.93 -26.30 13.20
CA GLN A 465 0.04 -27.12 14.03
C GLN A 465 0.02 -28.61 13.61
N LEU A 466 0.06 -28.92 12.31
CA LEU A 466 0.12 -30.30 11.80
C LEU A 466 1.45 -31.00 12.12
N LEU A 467 2.55 -30.26 12.20
CA LEU A 467 3.85 -30.79 12.64
C LEU A 467 3.87 -31.11 14.14
N HIS A 468 3.12 -30.35 14.96
CA HIS A 468 2.93 -30.61 16.39
C HIS A 468 1.79 -31.60 16.72
N TYR A 469 0.94 -31.93 15.75
CA TYR A 469 -0.02 -33.02 15.87
C TYR A 469 0.68 -34.39 16.04
N ASP A 470 -0.03 -35.40 16.52
CA ASP A 470 0.52 -36.75 16.70
C ASP A 470 1.18 -37.29 15.41
N ALA A 471 2.41 -37.78 15.54
CA ALA A 471 3.21 -38.33 14.44
C ALA A 471 2.84 -39.79 14.10
N GLU A 472 2.26 -40.55 15.03
CA GLU A 472 1.77 -41.91 14.77
C GLU A 472 0.49 -41.87 13.92
N GLN A 473 -0.38 -40.91 14.19
CA GLN A 473 -1.61 -40.68 13.44
C GLN A 473 -1.34 -40.01 12.08
N LEU A 474 -0.40 -39.06 12.05
CA LEU A 474 -0.16 -38.19 10.90
C LEU A 474 1.37 -37.99 10.71
N PRO A 475 2.08 -38.94 10.08
CA PRO A 475 3.53 -38.86 9.90
C PRO A 475 3.97 -37.89 8.80
N MET A 476 3.15 -37.65 7.78
CA MET A 476 3.50 -36.83 6.61
C MET A 476 2.65 -35.56 6.49
N VAL A 477 3.28 -34.43 6.17
CA VAL A 477 2.56 -33.20 5.74
C VAL A 477 3.12 -32.76 4.38
N VAL A 478 2.23 -32.54 3.42
CA VAL A 478 2.58 -32.06 2.07
C VAL A 478 2.06 -30.64 1.89
N TYR A 479 2.95 -29.74 1.49
CA TYR A 479 2.61 -28.36 1.13
C TYR A 479 2.89 -28.15 -0.36
N PHE A 480 1.82 -27.94 -1.14
CA PHE A 480 1.88 -27.51 -2.53
C PHE A 480 1.67 -26.00 -2.59
N ILE A 481 2.51 -25.28 -3.34
CA ILE A 481 2.36 -23.84 -3.58
C ILE A 481 2.91 -23.45 -4.94
N ALA A 482 2.02 -23.13 -5.87
CA ALA A 482 2.33 -23.07 -7.30
C ALA A 482 3.01 -24.40 -7.74
N ASP A 483 4.16 -24.28 -8.39
CA ASP A 483 5.01 -25.37 -8.85
C ASP A 483 5.76 -26.12 -7.74
N ARG A 484 5.93 -25.50 -6.57
CA ARG A 484 6.78 -26.01 -5.49
C ARG A 484 6.03 -27.00 -4.61
N LYS A 485 6.71 -28.11 -4.34
CA LYS A 485 6.20 -29.25 -3.57
C LYS A 485 7.14 -29.46 -2.38
N PHE A 486 6.63 -29.35 -1.16
CA PHE A 486 7.39 -29.59 0.07
C PHE A 486 6.77 -30.78 0.82
N LEU A 487 7.58 -31.82 1.06
CA LEU A 487 7.21 -32.98 1.85
C LEU A 487 7.91 -32.88 3.20
N PHE A 488 7.13 -32.70 4.27
CA PHE A 488 7.59 -32.76 5.65
C PHE A 488 7.35 -34.18 6.17
N ASP A 489 8.45 -34.87 6.50
CA ASP A 489 8.45 -36.18 7.13
C ASP A 489 8.73 -35.98 8.62
N LYS A 490 7.75 -36.27 9.48
CA LYS A 490 7.86 -36.10 10.94
C LYS A 490 8.64 -37.23 11.60
N THR A 491 8.75 -38.39 10.94
CA THR A 491 9.52 -39.55 11.42
C THR A 491 11.02 -39.34 11.23
N SER A 492 11.45 -38.86 10.05
CA SER A 492 12.85 -38.51 9.80
C SER A 492 13.22 -37.07 10.18
N ARG A 493 12.23 -36.23 10.51
CA ARG A 493 12.36 -34.78 10.74
C ARG A 493 13.03 -34.06 9.58
N THR A 494 12.69 -34.42 8.34
CA THR A 494 13.26 -33.79 7.14
C THR A 494 12.20 -33.09 6.30
N VAL A 495 12.64 -32.08 5.54
CA VAL A 495 11.85 -31.51 4.44
C VAL A 495 12.54 -31.84 3.13
N SER A 496 11.81 -32.49 2.23
CA SER A 496 12.25 -32.75 0.86
C SER A 496 11.45 -31.88 -0.11
N THR A 497 12.13 -31.23 -1.07
CA THR A 497 11.45 -30.53 -2.16
C THR A 497 11.60 -31.28 -3.49
N TYR A 498 10.51 -31.30 -4.26
CA TYR A 498 10.41 -31.99 -5.54
C TYR A 498 10.10 -30.98 -6.64
N MET A 499 11.02 -30.84 -7.59
CA MET A 499 10.93 -29.88 -8.72
C MET A 499 10.63 -30.58 -10.06
N SER A 500 9.99 -31.77 -10.04
CA SER A 500 9.84 -32.62 -11.24
C SER A 500 8.41 -32.71 -11.78
N ASP A 501 8.31 -33.18 -13.02
CA ASP A 501 7.10 -33.45 -13.82
C ASP A 501 6.11 -34.44 -13.18
N SER A 502 6.46 -35.07 -12.05
CA SER A 502 5.55 -35.95 -11.33
C SER A 502 4.31 -35.17 -10.87
N SER A 503 3.12 -35.59 -11.33
CA SER A 503 1.87 -34.93 -10.94
C SER A 503 1.71 -34.96 -9.42
N ASN A 504 1.09 -33.92 -8.85
CA ASN A 504 0.89 -33.82 -7.39
C ASN A 504 0.23 -35.10 -6.82
N ALA A 505 -0.72 -35.67 -7.57
CA ALA A 505 -1.37 -36.94 -7.24
C ALA A 505 -0.42 -38.14 -7.21
N SER A 506 0.57 -38.22 -8.11
CA SER A 506 1.53 -39.34 -8.13
C SER A 506 2.43 -39.38 -6.89
N LEU A 507 2.87 -38.20 -6.40
CA LEU A 507 3.65 -38.10 -5.17
C LEU A 507 2.85 -38.62 -3.97
N VAL A 508 1.65 -38.07 -3.73
CA VAL A 508 0.81 -38.45 -2.59
C VAL A 508 0.36 -39.91 -2.68
N ARG A 509 -0.06 -40.37 -3.86
CA ARG A 509 -0.44 -41.78 -4.07
C ARG A 509 0.72 -42.72 -3.73
N SER A 510 1.95 -42.41 -4.16
CA SER A 510 3.12 -43.26 -3.84
C SER A 510 3.45 -43.36 -2.34
N LEU A 511 2.99 -42.41 -1.52
CA LEU A 511 3.07 -42.47 -0.05
C LEU A 511 1.90 -43.27 0.53
N SER A 512 0.68 -43.03 0.03
CA SER A 512 -0.53 -43.75 0.42
C SER A 512 -0.43 -45.26 0.12
N ASP A 513 0.13 -45.64 -1.04
CA ASP A 513 0.36 -47.03 -1.45
C ASP A 513 1.35 -47.77 -0.53
N ARG A 514 2.17 -47.01 0.23
CA ARG A 514 3.08 -47.52 1.27
C ARG A 514 2.44 -47.55 2.67
N GLY A 515 1.13 -47.28 2.77
CA GLY A 515 0.39 -47.22 4.04
C GLY A 515 0.58 -45.93 4.84
N MET A 516 1.27 -44.91 4.30
CA MET A 516 1.48 -43.65 5.01
C MET A 516 0.21 -42.80 5.00
N LYS A 517 -0.19 -42.31 6.18
CA LYS A 517 -1.21 -41.26 6.34
C LYS A 517 -0.57 -39.87 6.30
N GLY A 518 -1.37 -38.84 6.03
CA GLY A 518 -0.86 -37.48 6.04
C GLY A 518 -1.91 -36.40 5.80
N TYR A 519 -1.43 -35.16 5.69
CA TYR A 519 -2.26 -33.99 5.37
C TYR A 519 -1.70 -33.21 4.19
N ILE A 520 -2.58 -32.62 3.39
CA ILE A 520 -2.23 -31.81 2.21
C ILE A 520 -2.69 -30.37 2.45
N ILE A 521 -1.75 -29.43 2.36
CA ILE A 521 -2.04 -28.01 2.18
C ILE A 521 -1.78 -27.69 0.70
N TYR A 522 -2.82 -27.30 -0.03
CA TYR A 522 -2.71 -26.88 -1.44
C TYR A 522 -2.99 -25.39 -1.55
N ASP A 523 -1.95 -24.60 -1.78
CA ASP A 523 -2.02 -23.15 -1.90
C ASP A 523 -2.07 -22.74 -3.38
N VAL A 524 -3.28 -22.42 -3.84
CA VAL A 524 -3.55 -22.10 -5.24
C VAL A 524 -2.98 -20.73 -5.57
N ALA A 525 -1.93 -20.71 -6.39
CA ALA A 525 -1.20 -19.49 -6.72
C ALA A 525 -1.79 -18.75 -7.93
N GLU A 526 -2.30 -19.48 -8.90
CA GLU A 526 -2.78 -18.96 -10.19
C GLU A 526 -4.30 -19.21 -10.39
N PRO A 527 -4.97 -18.47 -11.28
CA PRO A 527 -6.31 -18.83 -11.74
C PRO A 527 -6.33 -20.21 -12.43
N ASP A 528 -7.44 -20.92 -12.29
CA ASP A 528 -7.74 -22.21 -12.94
C ASP A 528 -6.77 -23.38 -12.61
N ASP A 529 -5.87 -23.21 -11.62
CA ASP A 529 -5.01 -24.26 -11.04
C ASP A 529 -5.79 -25.15 -10.05
N GLU A 530 -6.81 -25.84 -10.58
CA GLU A 530 -7.64 -26.77 -9.81
C GLU A 530 -6.88 -28.06 -9.46
N PRO A 531 -6.88 -28.51 -8.19
CA PRO A 531 -6.27 -29.78 -7.82
C PRO A 531 -7.01 -30.97 -8.47
N SER A 532 -6.24 -31.95 -8.97
CA SER A 532 -6.80 -33.18 -9.52
C SER A 532 -7.72 -33.89 -8.50
N GLY A 533 -8.90 -34.35 -8.92
CA GLY A 533 -9.90 -34.96 -8.01
C GLY A 533 -9.39 -36.14 -7.17
N ASN A 534 -8.31 -36.81 -7.60
CA ASN A 534 -7.69 -37.95 -6.90
C ASN A 534 -6.54 -37.55 -5.93
N LEU A 535 -6.33 -36.26 -5.65
CA LEU A 535 -5.15 -35.78 -4.92
C LEU A 535 -5.13 -36.19 -3.43
N ALA A 536 -6.30 -36.34 -2.81
CA ALA A 536 -6.47 -36.78 -1.43
C ALA A 536 -6.98 -38.24 -1.37
N PRO A 537 -6.07 -39.25 -1.43
CA PRO A 537 -6.44 -40.66 -1.31
C PRO A 537 -6.99 -41.00 0.09
N ARG A 538 -7.52 -42.22 0.26
CA ARG A 538 -8.07 -42.66 1.55
C ARG A 538 -7.03 -42.50 2.67
N GLY A 539 -7.46 -41.95 3.81
CA GLY A 539 -6.58 -41.67 4.95
C GLY A 539 -5.74 -40.38 4.85
N TRP A 540 -5.96 -39.54 3.83
CA TRP A 540 -5.30 -38.23 3.70
C TRP A 540 -6.29 -37.06 3.80
N GLY A 541 -6.09 -36.19 4.79
CA GLY A 541 -6.82 -34.93 4.90
C GLY A 541 -6.29 -33.86 3.92
N MET A 542 -7.12 -32.90 3.52
CA MET A 542 -6.71 -31.86 2.59
C MET A 542 -7.43 -30.52 2.82
N VAL A 543 -6.67 -29.44 2.83
CA VAL A 543 -7.16 -28.06 2.71
C VAL A 543 -6.66 -27.42 1.41
N LEU A 544 -7.60 -26.86 0.65
CA LEU A 544 -7.35 -26.07 -0.55
C LEU A 544 -7.47 -24.59 -0.21
N VAL A 545 -6.36 -23.85 -0.23
CA VAL A 545 -6.32 -22.41 0.01
C VAL A 545 -6.46 -21.67 -1.31
N SER A 546 -7.56 -20.93 -1.51
CA SER A 546 -7.89 -20.32 -2.80
C SER A 546 -8.41 -18.88 -2.68
N PRO A 547 -8.13 -17.99 -3.65
CA PRO A 547 -8.98 -16.80 -3.88
C PRO A 547 -10.44 -17.21 -4.19
N PRO A 548 -11.41 -16.27 -4.13
CA PRO A 548 -12.83 -16.49 -4.47
C PRO A 548 -13.08 -16.60 -6.00
N LEU A 549 -12.22 -17.37 -6.68
CA LEU A 549 -12.36 -17.78 -8.07
C LEU A 549 -12.95 -19.19 -8.06
N GLU A 550 -14.21 -19.37 -8.45
CA GLU A 550 -14.85 -20.68 -8.48
C GLU A 550 -14.17 -21.64 -9.47
N GLY A 551 -13.54 -21.14 -10.53
CA GLY A 551 -12.73 -21.97 -11.45
C GLY A 551 -11.67 -22.82 -10.72
N ASN A 552 -11.10 -22.30 -9.64
CA ASN A 552 -10.03 -22.95 -8.87
C ASN A 552 -10.50 -24.13 -7.99
N TYR A 553 -11.81 -24.25 -7.69
CA TYR A 553 -12.29 -25.22 -6.68
C TYR A 553 -13.69 -25.81 -6.89
N LYS A 554 -14.53 -25.27 -7.79
CA LYS A 554 -15.95 -25.63 -7.86
C LYS A 554 -16.20 -27.08 -8.26
N GLU A 555 -15.51 -27.57 -9.29
CA GLU A 555 -15.65 -28.97 -9.70
C GLU A 555 -14.96 -29.92 -8.72
N TRP A 556 -13.89 -29.50 -8.06
CA TRP A 556 -13.22 -30.25 -6.99
C TRP A 556 -14.16 -30.43 -5.79
N VAL A 557 -14.77 -29.35 -5.29
CA VAL A 557 -15.78 -29.36 -4.22
C VAL A 557 -16.91 -30.35 -4.53
N LYS A 558 -17.47 -30.27 -5.74
CA LYS A 558 -18.53 -31.19 -6.20
C LYS A 558 -18.09 -32.66 -6.20
N ARG A 559 -16.88 -32.94 -6.71
CA ARG A 559 -16.35 -34.32 -6.85
C ARG A 559 -15.86 -34.92 -5.55
N SER A 560 -15.32 -34.11 -4.64
CA SER A 560 -14.63 -34.55 -3.43
C SER A 560 -15.44 -34.40 -2.15
N GLY A 561 -16.65 -33.82 -2.22
CA GLY A 561 -17.49 -33.51 -1.07
C GLY A 561 -16.92 -32.43 -0.13
N ALA A 562 -15.97 -31.61 -0.60
CA ALA A 562 -15.24 -30.69 0.27
C ALA A 562 -16.13 -29.55 0.80
N THR A 563 -15.94 -29.21 2.08
CA THR A 563 -16.70 -28.13 2.73
C THR A 563 -15.97 -26.79 2.64
N LYS A 564 -16.68 -25.70 2.36
CA LYS A 564 -16.12 -24.35 2.35
C LYS A 564 -15.85 -23.83 3.77
N ILE A 565 -14.74 -23.12 3.94
CA ILE A 565 -14.41 -22.26 5.08
C ILE A 565 -14.16 -20.87 4.49
N VAL A 566 -14.90 -19.86 4.94
CA VAL A 566 -14.76 -18.48 4.45
C VAL A 566 -14.02 -17.65 5.49
N MET A 567 -12.82 -17.17 5.17
CA MET A 567 -11.98 -16.36 6.05
C MET A 567 -12.27 -14.87 5.83
N ASN A 568 -12.65 -14.17 6.90
CA ASN A 568 -12.80 -12.71 6.86
C ASN A 568 -11.45 -12.01 6.74
N CYS A 569 -11.49 -10.76 6.29
CA CYS A 569 -10.36 -9.84 6.38
C CYS A 569 -10.06 -9.54 7.87
N PRO A 570 -8.80 -9.23 8.24
CA PRO A 570 -8.48 -8.77 9.60
C PRO A 570 -9.24 -7.47 9.94
N GLY A 571 -9.61 -7.29 11.20
CA GLY A 571 -10.24 -6.05 11.68
C GLY A 571 -9.22 -4.94 11.95
N GLU A 572 -9.70 -3.70 12.19
CA GLU A 572 -8.83 -2.55 12.53
C GLU A 572 -7.87 -2.90 13.70
N SER A 573 -8.39 -3.48 14.78
CA SER A 573 -7.59 -3.89 15.94
C SER A 573 -6.54 -4.96 15.60
N ASP A 574 -6.81 -5.86 14.65
CA ASP A 574 -5.86 -6.90 14.23
C ASP A 574 -4.70 -6.26 13.44
N VAL A 575 -5.03 -5.37 12.48
CA VAL A 575 -4.03 -4.62 11.69
C VAL A 575 -3.21 -3.72 12.61
N LYS A 576 -3.84 -3.07 13.60
CA LYS A 576 -3.15 -2.27 14.63
C LYS A 576 -2.18 -3.12 15.45
N ALA A 577 -2.58 -4.32 15.87
CA ALA A 577 -1.71 -5.25 16.58
C ALA A 577 -0.54 -5.72 15.71
N MET A 578 -0.74 -5.94 14.39
CA MET A 578 0.34 -6.23 13.44
C MET A 578 1.33 -5.05 13.35
N CYS A 579 0.83 -3.81 13.29
CA CYS A 579 1.68 -2.61 13.26
C CYS A 579 2.54 -2.48 14.51
N VAL A 580 1.94 -2.65 15.69
CA VAL A 580 2.65 -2.64 16.99
C VAL A 580 3.69 -3.76 17.04
N TRP A 581 3.37 -4.97 16.56
CA TRP A 581 4.35 -6.05 16.46
C TRP A 581 5.51 -5.70 15.52
N MET A 582 5.23 -5.22 14.31
CA MET A 582 6.25 -4.85 13.31
C MET A 582 7.18 -3.73 13.81
N ARG A 583 6.65 -2.76 14.56
CA ARG A 583 7.40 -1.60 15.07
C ARG A 583 7.80 -1.71 16.55
N ARG A 584 7.70 -2.90 17.17
CA ARG A 584 7.94 -3.18 18.60
C ARG A 584 9.28 -2.71 19.19
N HIS A 585 10.27 -2.41 18.34
CA HIS A 585 11.60 -1.93 18.74
C HIS A 585 11.75 -0.40 18.65
N GLN A 586 10.75 0.31 18.10
CA GLN A 586 10.73 1.76 17.97
C GLN A 586 10.02 2.42 19.16
N PRO A 587 10.32 3.69 19.48
CA PRO A 587 9.57 4.48 20.46
C PRO A 587 8.06 4.52 20.16
N VAL A 588 7.24 4.62 21.22
CA VAL A 588 5.76 4.62 21.12
C VAL A 588 5.23 5.70 20.15
N ARG A 589 5.92 6.85 20.04
CA ARG A 589 5.57 7.91 19.08
C ARG A 589 5.69 7.44 17.62
N GLU A 590 6.83 6.85 17.24
CA GLU A 590 7.04 6.30 15.89
C GLU A 590 6.06 5.14 15.59
N GLN A 591 5.68 4.35 16.60
CA GLN A 591 4.64 3.31 16.44
C GLN A 591 3.27 3.92 16.15
N ALA A 592 2.92 5.03 16.83
CA ALA A 592 1.67 5.76 16.61
C ALA A 592 1.66 6.45 15.23
N GLU A 593 2.76 7.10 14.83
CA GLU A 593 2.92 7.70 13.49
C GLU A 593 2.78 6.65 12.39
N TYR A 594 3.44 5.49 12.52
CA TYR A 594 3.28 4.39 11.57
C TYR A 594 1.83 3.86 11.54
N TRP A 595 1.17 3.74 12.69
CA TRP A 595 -0.25 3.38 12.74
C TRP A 595 -1.15 4.41 12.05
N HIS A 596 -0.89 5.71 12.21
CA HIS A 596 -1.65 6.75 11.50
C HIS A 596 -1.54 6.63 9.99
N VAL A 597 -0.34 6.34 9.46
CA VAL A 597 -0.14 6.08 8.02
C VAL A 597 -0.91 4.83 7.58
N VAL A 598 -0.72 3.70 8.26
CA VAL A 598 -1.41 2.45 7.91
C VAL A 598 -2.93 2.56 8.02
N LYS A 599 -3.43 3.30 9.01
CA LYS A 599 -4.87 3.56 9.15
C LYS A 599 -5.41 4.35 7.95
N GLY A 600 -4.75 5.44 7.54
CA GLY A 600 -5.14 6.17 6.33
C GLY A 600 -5.12 5.29 5.07
N GLN A 601 -4.12 4.41 4.93
CA GLN A 601 -4.07 3.43 3.84
C GLN A 601 -5.22 2.40 3.91
N MET A 602 -5.60 1.97 5.11
CA MET A 602 -6.70 1.03 5.36
C MET A 602 -8.09 1.67 5.14
N ASP A 603 -8.26 2.94 5.50
CA ASP A 603 -9.50 3.69 5.26
C ASP A 603 -9.72 3.90 3.74
N GLU A 604 -8.63 4.02 2.97
CA GLU A 604 -8.64 4.15 1.51
C GLU A 604 -8.80 2.79 0.78
N VAL A 605 -7.94 1.79 1.04
CA VAL A 605 -7.91 0.51 0.29
C VAL A 605 -8.15 -0.74 1.15
N GLY A 606 -8.78 -0.58 2.31
CA GLY A 606 -9.27 -1.66 3.14
C GLY A 606 -8.19 -2.42 3.92
N PRO A 607 -8.59 -3.34 4.82
CA PRO A 607 -7.67 -4.11 5.65
C PRO A 607 -7.02 -5.27 4.87
N ILE A 608 -6.17 -4.94 3.90
CA ILE A 608 -5.43 -5.91 3.08
C ILE A 608 -3.91 -5.78 3.35
N PRO A 609 -3.37 -6.51 4.35
CA PRO A 609 -1.96 -6.51 4.74
C PRO A 609 -0.92 -6.52 3.62
N ARG A 610 -1.19 -7.18 2.48
CA ARG A 610 -0.27 -7.20 1.32
C ARG A 610 0.02 -5.82 0.74
N TYR A 611 -0.90 -4.86 0.87
CA TYR A 611 -0.79 -3.52 0.27
C TYR A 611 -0.54 -2.46 1.35
N ILE A 612 -1.29 -2.46 2.45
CA ILE A 612 -1.26 -1.41 3.50
C ILE A 612 -0.02 -1.40 4.42
N PHE A 613 0.97 -2.26 4.17
CA PHE A 613 2.23 -2.29 4.93
C PHE A 613 3.47 -1.91 4.10
N ASP A 614 3.31 -1.67 2.79
CA ASP A 614 4.37 -1.28 1.88
C ASP A 614 3.86 -0.13 1.01
N GLU A 615 4.45 1.06 1.19
CA GLU A 615 4.11 2.30 0.49
C GLU A 615 4.04 2.13 -1.03
N ARG A 616 5.00 1.41 -1.65
CA ARG A 616 5.00 1.19 -3.10
C ARG A 616 3.90 0.22 -3.52
N LYS A 617 3.62 -0.81 -2.73
CA LYS A 617 2.52 -1.75 -3.02
C LYS A 617 1.16 -1.04 -2.84
N TYR A 618 1.02 -0.18 -1.84
CA TYR A 618 -0.13 0.69 -1.62
C TYR A 618 -0.34 1.65 -2.80
N ASP A 619 0.67 2.45 -3.17
CA ASP A 619 0.59 3.44 -4.26
C ASP A 619 0.13 2.79 -5.59
N ASN A 620 0.74 1.65 -5.94
CA ASN A 620 0.37 0.91 -7.15
C ASN A 620 -1.04 0.30 -7.06
N TRP A 621 -1.53 -0.03 -5.86
CA TRP A 621 -2.85 -0.58 -5.65
C TRP A 621 -3.93 0.52 -5.72
N VAL A 622 -3.77 1.60 -4.96
CA VAL A 622 -4.73 2.72 -4.91
C VAL A 622 -4.88 3.41 -6.27
N GLN A 623 -3.77 3.62 -7.01
CA GLN A 623 -3.82 4.14 -8.38
C GLN A 623 -4.64 3.24 -9.32
N ARG A 624 -4.51 1.91 -9.21
CA ARG A 624 -5.31 0.96 -10.01
C ARG A 624 -6.77 0.95 -9.60
N CYS A 625 -7.08 0.95 -8.30
CA CYS A 625 -8.45 1.00 -7.80
C CYS A 625 -9.19 2.25 -8.27
N HIS A 626 -8.60 3.44 -8.12
CA HIS A 626 -9.19 4.68 -8.63
C HIS A 626 -9.34 4.67 -10.14
N LYS A 627 -8.28 4.32 -10.90
CA LYS A 627 -8.31 4.26 -12.36
C LYS A 627 -9.45 3.39 -12.88
N ILE A 628 -9.67 2.22 -12.26
CA ILE A 628 -10.75 1.28 -12.62
C ILE A 628 -12.15 1.87 -12.41
N VAL A 629 -12.35 2.76 -11.42
CA VAL A 629 -13.65 3.42 -11.17
C VAL A 629 -13.79 4.67 -12.04
N ASP A 630 -12.71 5.43 -12.23
CA ASP A 630 -12.73 6.69 -12.98
C ASP A 630 -12.89 6.45 -14.49
N GLU A 631 -12.22 5.44 -15.04
CA GLU A 631 -12.32 5.02 -16.46
C GLU A 631 -13.48 4.04 -16.73
N ALA A 632 -14.31 3.73 -15.72
CA ALA A 632 -15.38 2.74 -15.84
C ALA A 632 -16.44 3.15 -16.88
N THR A 633 -16.58 2.34 -17.93
CA THR A 633 -17.68 2.43 -18.91
C THR A 633 -18.93 1.69 -18.39
N SER A 634 -20.10 1.95 -18.98
CA SER A 634 -21.34 1.24 -18.62
C SER A 634 -21.21 -0.29 -18.70
N SER A 635 -20.43 -0.84 -19.64
CA SER A 635 -20.19 -2.29 -19.74
C SER A 635 -19.31 -2.84 -18.61
N VAL A 636 -18.34 -2.08 -18.11
CA VAL A 636 -17.50 -2.44 -16.96
C VAL A 636 -18.30 -2.37 -15.67
N ILE A 637 -19.15 -1.34 -15.53
CA ILE A 637 -19.97 -1.11 -14.33
C ILE A 637 -21.01 -2.21 -14.11
N LEU A 638 -21.50 -2.88 -15.16
CA LEU A 638 -22.34 -4.08 -14.99
C LEU A 638 -21.64 -5.20 -14.20
N GLN A 639 -20.30 -5.25 -14.13
CA GLN A 639 -19.59 -6.20 -13.26
C GLN A 639 -19.75 -5.85 -11.77
N TYR A 640 -20.04 -4.58 -11.42
CA TYR A 640 -20.20 -4.12 -10.04
C TYR A 640 -21.49 -4.68 -9.39
N SER A 641 -22.43 -5.20 -10.20
CA SER A 641 -23.54 -6.07 -9.74
C SER A 641 -23.10 -7.33 -8.98
N GLY A 642 -21.79 -7.60 -8.88
CA GLY A 642 -21.25 -8.63 -8.02
C GLY A 642 -21.13 -8.22 -6.56
N LEU A 643 -21.13 -6.92 -6.27
CA LEU A 643 -21.17 -6.36 -4.92
C LEU A 643 -22.54 -6.63 -4.28
N GLY A 644 -22.55 -6.87 -2.97
CA GLY A 644 -23.72 -7.33 -2.22
C GLY A 644 -24.04 -8.81 -2.42
N CYS A 645 -23.76 -9.35 -3.60
CA CYS A 645 -24.07 -10.73 -3.98
C CYS A 645 -22.95 -11.74 -3.65
N GLY A 646 -23.31 -13.02 -3.55
CA GLY A 646 -22.39 -14.13 -3.29
C GLY A 646 -21.82 -14.77 -4.55
N VAL A 647 -21.48 -13.96 -5.55
CA VAL A 647 -21.05 -14.43 -6.87
C VAL A 647 -19.54 -14.64 -6.96
N SER A 648 -19.15 -15.62 -7.79
CA SER A 648 -17.74 -15.85 -8.16
C SER A 648 -17.10 -14.63 -8.82
N TRP A 649 -15.79 -14.48 -8.65
CA TRP A 649 -15.00 -13.42 -9.28
C TRP A 649 -14.55 -13.77 -10.72
N ASP A 650 -14.69 -15.02 -11.18
CA ASP A 650 -14.18 -15.49 -12.48
C ASP A 650 -14.61 -14.57 -13.65
N CYS A 651 -15.91 -14.27 -13.73
CA CYS A 651 -16.51 -13.43 -14.76
C CYS A 651 -16.51 -11.92 -14.42
N LYS A 652 -16.00 -11.54 -13.24
CA LYS A 652 -16.10 -10.19 -12.68
C LYS A 652 -14.74 -9.71 -12.17
N LYS A 653 -13.76 -9.66 -13.09
CA LYS A 653 -12.34 -9.32 -12.81
C LYS A 653 -12.14 -8.02 -12.02
N VAL A 654 -13.08 -7.08 -12.10
CA VAL A 654 -13.03 -5.83 -11.31
C VAL A 654 -13.18 -6.08 -9.80
N LEU A 655 -13.90 -7.12 -9.37
CA LEU A 655 -14.04 -7.46 -7.94
C LEU A 655 -12.68 -7.73 -7.27
N TYR A 656 -11.66 -8.17 -8.03
CA TYR A 656 -10.30 -8.34 -7.52
C TYR A 656 -9.71 -7.05 -6.92
N TRP A 657 -10.10 -5.89 -7.45
CA TRP A 657 -9.57 -4.58 -7.07
C TRP A 657 -10.54 -3.80 -6.17
N LEU A 658 -11.85 -4.05 -6.28
CA LEU A 658 -12.89 -3.26 -5.59
C LEU A 658 -13.66 -4.02 -4.50
N ALA A 659 -13.57 -5.35 -4.41
CA ALA A 659 -14.33 -6.14 -3.44
C ALA A 659 -13.47 -6.91 -2.42
N ARG A 660 -14.05 -7.11 -1.23
CA ARG A 660 -13.58 -8.01 -0.18
C ARG A 660 -14.62 -9.08 0.10
N VAL A 661 -14.15 -10.27 0.43
CA VAL A 661 -14.97 -11.39 0.90
C VAL A 661 -15.37 -11.14 2.35
N VAL A 662 -16.67 -11.20 2.62
CA VAL A 662 -17.24 -11.21 3.98
C VAL A 662 -18.04 -12.49 4.16
N ARG A 663 -17.71 -13.25 5.20
CA ARG A 663 -18.38 -14.48 5.62
C ARG A 663 -19.80 -14.20 6.06
N VAL A 664 -20.75 -14.92 5.47
CA VAL A 664 -22.16 -14.96 5.89
C VAL A 664 -22.56 -16.42 6.07
N ARG A 665 -23.58 -16.65 6.91
CA ARG A 665 -24.03 -17.98 7.33
C ARG A 665 -25.48 -18.19 6.97
N ASP A 666 -25.78 -19.36 6.43
CA ASP A 666 -27.15 -19.81 6.26
C ASP A 666 -27.71 -20.26 7.61
N GLY A 667 -28.74 -19.58 8.10
CA GLY A 667 -29.37 -19.87 9.39
C GLY A 667 -30.15 -21.19 9.45
N ARG A 668 -30.47 -21.81 8.30
CA ARG A 668 -31.18 -23.11 8.22
C ARG A 668 -30.22 -24.28 8.06
N PHE A 669 -29.19 -24.13 7.23
CA PHE A 669 -28.33 -25.24 6.82
C PHE A 669 -26.93 -25.22 7.45
N GLY A 670 -26.52 -24.12 8.09
CA GLY A 670 -25.25 -24.04 8.83
C GLY A 670 -24.00 -24.11 7.92
N PHE A 671 -24.12 -23.71 6.66
CA PHE A 671 -23.01 -23.58 5.72
C PHE A 671 -22.44 -22.15 5.74
N GLU A 672 -21.12 -22.02 5.54
CA GLU A 672 -20.48 -20.73 5.27
C GLU A 672 -20.54 -20.41 3.76
N PHE A 673 -21.03 -19.22 3.44
CA PHE A 673 -20.88 -18.60 2.13
C PHE A 673 -20.27 -17.20 2.30
N PHE A 674 -20.07 -16.48 1.19
CA PHE A 674 -19.57 -15.10 1.22
C PHE A 674 -20.47 -14.16 0.46
N PHE A 675 -20.46 -12.89 0.86
CA PHE A 675 -20.83 -11.77 0.00
C PHE A 675 -19.59 -10.96 -0.35
N ASN A 676 -19.65 -10.31 -1.51
CA ASN A 676 -18.65 -9.37 -1.96
C ASN A 676 -19.06 -7.97 -1.47
N LEU A 677 -18.41 -7.43 -0.46
CA LEU A 677 -18.60 -6.03 -0.06
C LEU A 677 -17.47 -5.17 -0.64
N PRO A 678 -17.64 -3.86 -0.81
CA PRO A 678 -16.53 -3.00 -1.22
C PRO A 678 -15.33 -3.13 -0.28
N VAL A 679 -14.12 -2.98 -0.84
CA VAL A 679 -12.84 -3.10 -0.11
C VAL A 679 -12.76 -2.14 1.08
N SER A 680 -13.23 -0.91 0.89
CA SER A 680 -13.29 0.17 1.87
C SER A 680 -14.58 0.98 1.72
N ALA A 681 -14.93 1.76 2.75
CA ALA A 681 -16.01 2.73 2.68
C ALA A 681 -15.76 3.79 1.59
N HIS A 682 -14.53 4.31 1.47
CA HIS A 682 -14.17 5.30 0.44
C HIS A 682 -14.40 4.76 -0.98
N LEU A 683 -13.79 3.61 -1.33
CA LEU A 683 -13.98 2.99 -2.65
C LEU A 683 -15.43 2.57 -2.86
N GLY A 684 -16.13 2.10 -1.82
CA GLY A 684 -17.57 1.82 -1.87
C GLY A 684 -18.39 3.04 -2.28
N ASN A 685 -18.16 4.19 -1.65
CA ASN A 685 -18.80 5.46 -2.00
C ASN A 685 -18.51 5.86 -3.45
N LYS A 686 -17.24 5.90 -3.85
CA LYS A 686 -16.83 6.27 -5.21
C LYS A 686 -17.45 5.35 -6.28
N THR A 687 -17.47 4.05 -6.00
CA THR A 687 -18.08 3.01 -6.85
C THR A 687 -19.59 3.18 -6.98
N LEU A 688 -20.29 3.49 -5.89
CA LEU A 688 -21.74 3.69 -5.88
C LEU A 688 -22.17 4.94 -6.64
N PHE A 689 -21.48 6.07 -6.45
CA PHE A 689 -21.75 7.30 -7.22
C PHE A 689 -21.53 7.09 -8.71
N LYS A 690 -20.43 6.43 -9.10
CA LYS A 690 -20.17 6.08 -10.50
C LYS A 690 -21.26 5.14 -11.07
N SER A 691 -21.71 4.16 -10.28
CA SER A 691 -22.80 3.25 -10.65
C SER A 691 -24.12 3.99 -10.85
N ALA A 692 -24.49 4.88 -9.92
CA ALA A 692 -25.70 5.68 -9.99
C ALA A 692 -25.79 6.52 -11.27
N LYS A 693 -24.66 7.00 -11.79
CA LYS A 693 -24.57 7.80 -13.02
C LYS A 693 -24.70 6.97 -14.31
N LEU A 694 -24.30 5.69 -14.30
CA LEU A 694 -24.05 4.92 -15.52
C LEU A 694 -24.83 3.59 -15.63
N MET A 695 -25.45 3.11 -14.54
CA MET A 695 -26.38 1.99 -14.54
C MET A 695 -27.79 2.44 -14.91
N GLN A 696 -28.59 1.51 -15.46
CA GLN A 696 -30.04 1.67 -15.54
C GLN A 696 -30.64 1.70 -14.12
N GLN A 697 -31.72 2.47 -13.91
CA GLN A 697 -32.35 2.60 -12.58
C GLN A 697 -32.73 1.24 -11.96
N HIS A 698 -33.25 0.31 -12.76
CA HIS A 698 -33.56 -1.05 -12.31
C HIS A 698 -32.34 -1.78 -11.72
N ASP A 699 -31.22 -1.78 -12.44
CA ASP A 699 -30.02 -2.52 -12.06
C ASP A 699 -29.31 -1.88 -10.87
N PHE A 700 -29.35 -0.54 -10.79
CA PHE A 700 -28.88 0.19 -9.62
C PHE A 700 -29.74 -0.09 -8.39
N ASN A 701 -31.07 -0.07 -8.51
CA ASN A 701 -31.98 -0.41 -7.40
C ASN A 701 -31.78 -1.84 -6.90
N LEU A 702 -31.46 -2.78 -7.79
CA LEU A 702 -31.08 -4.15 -7.43
C LEU A 702 -29.76 -4.16 -6.64
N LEU A 703 -28.71 -3.51 -7.14
CA LEU A 703 -27.42 -3.36 -6.45
C LEU A 703 -27.58 -2.74 -5.05
N ILE A 704 -28.41 -1.71 -4.91
CA ILE A 704 -28.70 -1.05 -3.63
C ILE A 704 -29.48 -1.96 -2.68
N SER A 705 -30.42 -2.77 -3.20
CA SER A 705 -31.11 -3.78 -2.39
C SER A 705 -30.11 -4.79 -1.82
N GLU A 706 -29.18 -5.26 -2.64
CA GLU A 706 -28.08 -6.17 -2.28
C GLU A 706 -26.98 -5.51 -1.40
N LEU A 707 -26.95 -4.18 -1.27
CA LEU A 707 -26.00 -3.45 -0.43
C LEU A 707 -26.62 -2.72 0.77
N THR A 708 -27.95 -2.79 0.97
CA THR A 708 -28.67 -2.02 2.00
C THR A 708 -28.05 -2.20 3.40
N ASP A 709 -27.79 -3.44 3.81
CA ASP A 709 -27.16 -3.76 5.10
C ASP A 709 -25.73 -3.19 5.24
N TYR A 710 -24.93 -3.24 4.19
CA TYR A 710 -23.56 -2.67 4.14
C TYR A 710 -23.58 -1.14 4.24
N LEU A 711 -24.54 -0.48 3.57
CA LEU A 711 -24.72 0.98 3.60
C LEU A 711 -25.09 1.50 4.99
N ILE A 712 -25.69 0.66 5.83
CA ILE A 712 -26.14 1.02 7.18
C ILE A 712 -25.05 0.71 8.20
N SER A 713 -24.38 -0.44 8.09
CA SER A 713 -23.43 -0.94 9.09
C SER A 713 -21.96 -0.53 8.86
N GLU A 714 -21.45 -0.68 7.64
CA GLU A 714 -20.01 -0.52 7.34
C GLU A 714 -19.68 0.77 6.58
N ASN A 715 -20.64 1.32 5.84
CA ASN A 715 -20.46 2.52 5.01
C ASN A 715 -21.47 3.62 5.36
N PHE A 716 -21.71 3.81 6.66
CA PHE A 716 -22.60 4.84 7.15
C PHE A 716 -22.03 6.24 6.83
N GLY A 717 -22.72 6.97 5.95
CA GLY A 717 -22.27 8.27 5.44
C GLY A 717 -23.09 8.70 4.23
N ARG A 718 -22.53 9.57 3.38
CA ARG A 718 -23.28 10.18 2.26
C ARG A 718 -23.94 9.16 1.32
N SER A 719 -23.36 7.98 1.07
CA SER A 719 -24.01 6.96 0.23
C SER A 719 -25.14 6.19 0.90
N THR A 720 -25.30 6.27 2.23
CA THR A 720 -26.43 5.66 2.96
C THR A 720 -27.78 6.24 2.49
N VAL A 721 -27.79 7.44 1.90
CA VAL A 721 -28.97 8.00 1.22
C VAL A 721 -29.55 7.06 0.16
N PHE A 722 -28.72 6.29 -0.55
CA PHE A 722 -29.21 5.37 -1.57
C PHE A 722 -30.10 4.26 -1.00
N ALA A 723 -29.95 3.90 0.29
CA ALA A 723 -30.84 2.93 0.93
C ALA A 723 -32.32 3.36 0.91
N PHE A 724 -32.63 4.66 0.74
CA PHE A 724 -34.00 5.17 0.56
C PHE A 724 -34.64 4.76 -0.78
N LEU A 725 -33.89 4.21 -1.74
CA LEU A 725 -34.44 3.55 -2.93
C LEU A 725 -35.03 2.17 -2.60
N ASN A 726 -34.64 1.56 -1.47
CA ASN A 726 -35.21 0.31 -0.99
C ASN A 726 -36.54 0.58 -0.27
N GLY A 727 -37.66 0.38 -0.97
CA GLY A 727 -39.00 0.61 -0.42
C GLY A 727 -39.36 -0.22 0.82
N SER A 728 -38.63 -1.30 1.14
CA SER A 728 -38.83 -2.02 2.41
C SER A 728 -38.18 -1.29 3.59
N PHE A 729 -36.97 -0.76 3.41
CA PHE A 729 -36.25 0.08 4.37
C PHE A 729 -37.00 1.39 4.65
N VAL A 730 -37.51 2.06 3.61
CA VAL A 730 -38.35 3.28 3.76
C VAL A 730 -39.59 3.01 4.63
N ARG A 731 -40.27 1.87 4.43
CA ARG A 731 -41.44 1.49 5.26
C ARG A 731 -41.08 1.15 6.71
N ALA A 732 -39.87 0.66 6.98
CA ALA A 732 -39.37 0.45 8.34
C ALA A 732 -39.09 1.79 9.04
N ILE A 733 -38.32 2.67 8.39
CA ILE A 733 -37.98 4.01 8.89
C ILE A 733 -39.22 4.88 9.11
N GLY A 734 -40.17 4.87 8.17
CA GLY A 734 -41.38 5.70 8.24
C GLY A 734 -42.22 5.50 9.51
N ARG A 735 -42.08 4.35 10.18
CA ARG A 735 -42.74 4.01 11.45
C ARG A 735 -41.97 4.46 12.71
N ARG A 736 -40.71 4.86 12.55
CA ARG A 736 -39.76 5.16 13.65
C ARG A 736 -39.31 6.63 13.70
N LEU A 737 -39.75 7.46 12.74
CA LEU A 737 -39.45 8.90 12.70
C LEU A 737 -39.98 9.63 13.93
N ARG A 738 -39.11 10.36 14.62
CA ARG A 738 -39.43 11.24 15.75
C ARG A 738 -39.34 12.69 15.33
N GLU A 739 -40.37 13.49 15.58
CA GLU A 739 -40.34 14.94 15.33
C GLU A 739 -39.48 15.66 16.39
N LEU A 740 -38.52 16.48 15.94
CA LEU A 740 -37.76 17.41 16.77
C LEU A 740 -38.51 18.74 16.81
N ARG A 741 -38.91 19.20 18.01
CA ARG A 741 -39.70 20.44 18.17
C ARG A 741 -38.91 21.53 18.90
N PRO A 742 -38.98 22.79 18.45
CA PRO A 742 -38.37 23.93 19.16
C PRO A 742 -39.15 24.30 20.44
N SER A 743 -40.42 23.90 20.55
CA SER A 743 -41.26 24.08 21.74
C SER A 743 -42.31 22.97 21.81
N PRO A 744 -42.67 22.47 23.02
CA PRO A 744 -43.76 21.52 23.20
C PRO A 744 -45.12 22.01 22.69
N GLN A 745 -45.31 23.33 22.56
CA GLN A 745 -46.55 23.96 22.09
C GLN A 745 -46.74 23.89 20.57
N ARG A 746 -45.69 23.59 19.78
CA ARG A 746 -45.81 23.48 18.32
C ARG A 746 -46.61 22.22 17.98
N GLN A 747 -47.71 22.38 17.23
CA GLN A 747 -48.55 21.26 16.81
C GLN A 747 -47.74 20.17 16.11
N SER A 748 -48.01 18.92 16.46
CA SER A 748 -47.36 17.73 15.90
C SER A 748 -47.60 17.60 14.40
N HIS A 749 -46.56 17.30 13.63
CA HIS A 749 -46.68 17.08 12.18
C HIS A 749 -46.17 15.68 11.79
N CYS A 750 -46.98 14.90 11.07
CA CYS A 750 -46.53 13.64 10.49
C CYS A 750 -45.61 13.92 9.29
N CYS A 751 -44.40 13.38 9.33
CA CYS A 751 -43.43 13.54 8.24
C CYS A 751 -44.01 13.06 6.90
N ALA A 752 -43.75 13.81 5.83
CA ALA A 752 -44.15 13.49 4.47
C ALA A 752 -43.68 12.09 4.05
N LEU A 753 -42.49 11.65 4.46
CA LEU A 753 -41.98 10.31 4.18
C LEU A 753 -42.84 9.19 4.80
N ALA A 754 -43.40 9.41 6.00
CA ALA A 754 -44.28 8.44 6.64
C ALA A 754 -45.61 8.30 5.86
N VAL A 755 -46.17 9.43 5.43
CA VAL A 755 -47.40 9.50 4.62
C VAL A 755 -47.20 8.92 3.22
N TYR A 756 -46.05 9.20 2.59
CA TYR A 756 -45.76 8.83 1.20
C TYR A 756 -45.19 7.41 1.02
N SER A 757 -44.94 6.67 2.11
CA SER A 757 -44.30 5.35 2.12
C SER A 757 -44.95 4.22 1.30
N GLN A 758 -46.06 4.49 0.62
CA GLN A 758 -46.73 3.60 -0.34
C GLN A 758 -46.35 3.89 -1.81
N GLU A 759 -46.05 5.14 -2.17
CA GLU A 759 -45.60 5.50 -3.51
C GLU A 759 -44.08 5.29 -3.62
N ARG A 760 -43.64 4.50 -4.61
CA ARG A 760 -42.24 4.11 -4.74
C ARG A 760 -41.41 5.27 -5.27
N SER A 761 -40.41 5.71 -4.51
CA SER A 761 -39.20 6.34 -5.08
C SER A 761 -38.42 5.30 -5.89
N ALA A 762 -38.82 5.14 -7.16
CA ALA A 762 -38.23 4.14 -8.06
C ALA A 762 -37.01 4.67 -8.83
N GLY A 763 -36.78 5.99 -8.83
CA GLY A 763 -35.71 6.64 -9.57
C GLY A 763 -34.83 7.53 -8.69
N HIS A 764 -33.60 7.71 -9.14
CA HIS A 764 -32.62 8.63 -8.59
C HIS A 764 -32.07 9.54 -9.70
N HIS A 765 -31.58 10.71 -9.32
CA HIS A 765 -30.86 11.61 -10.21
C HIS A 765 -29.56 12.07 -9.55
N VAL A 766 -28.44 11.88 -10.25
CA VAL A 766 -27.12 12.35 -9.80
C VAL A 766 -26.89 13.76 -10.34
N LEU A 767 -26.84 14.77 -9.48
CA LEU A 767 -26.57 16.16 -9.86
C LEU A 767 -25.05 16.38 -10.00
N PRO A 768 -24.54 16.74 -11.19
CA PRO A 768 -23.11 17.00 -11.39
C PRO A 768 -22.72 18.34 -10.75
N PRO A 769 -21.42 18.63 -10.54
CA PRO A 769 -20.97 19.95 -10.09
C PRO A 769 -21.45 21.06 -11.03
N LEU A 770 -21.80 22.22 -10.48
CA LEU A 770 -22.36 23.36 -11.24
C LEU A 770 -21.46 23.81 -12.40
N GLU A 771 -20.14 23.71 -12.25
CA GLU A 771 -19.14 23.96 -13.32
C GLU A 771 -19.34 23.10 -14.58
N HIS A 772 -20.02 21.95 -14.46
CA HIS A 772 -20.27 20.97 -15.52
C HIS A 772 -21.78 20.85 -15.85
N PHE A 773 -22.63 21.70 -15.26
CA PHE A 773 -24.08 21.65 -15.43
C PHE A 773 -24.54 22.66 -16.51
N SER A 774 -25.04 22.16 -17.64
CA SER A 774 -25.35 22.98 -18.82
C SER A 774 -26.82 23.41 -18.94
N GLU A 775 -27.76 22.59 -18.46
CA GLU A 775 -29.20 22.78 -18.68
C GLU A 775 -30.00 22.47 -17.42
N ARG A 776 -30.88 23.39 -17.02
CA ARG A 776 -31.79 23.21 -15.89
C ARG A 776 -32.82 22.12 -16.15
N ILE A 777 -33.06 21.31 -15.12
CA ILE A 777 -34.02 20.19 -15.16
C ILE A 777 -35.34 20.56 -14.49
N ASP A 778 -36.42 19.87 -14.86
CA ASP A 778 -37.71 20.01 -14.21
C ASP A 778 -37.77 19.21 -12.89
N VAL A 779 -38.60 19.65 -11.95
CA VAL A 779 -38.74 19.00 -10.65
C VAL A 779 -39.63 17.76 -10.75
N GLU A 780 -39.02 16.58 -10.78
CA GLU A 780 -39.73 15.30 -10.66
C GLU A 780 -40.02 14.95 -9.19
N CYS A 781 -41.28 14.60 -8.89
CA CYS A 781 -41.71 14.09 -7.59
C CYS A 781 -41.31 12.62 -7.43
N GLY A 782 -40.93 12.21 -6.21
CA GLY A 782 -40.55 10.83 -5.89
C GLY A 782 -39.13 10.44 -6.34
N VAL A 783 -38.41 11.28 -7.09
CA VAL A 783 -37.01 11.05 -7.46
C VAL A 783 -36.07 11.45 -6.31
N LEU A 784 -35.11 10.57 -5.99
CA LEU A 784 -34.03 10.87 -5.04
C LEU A 784 -32.89 11.63 -5.73
N TYR A 785 -32.75 12.92 -5.42
CA TYR A 785 -31.65 13.74 -5.90
C TYR A 785 -30.45 13.60 -4.98
N VAL A 786 -29.31 13.22 -5.55
CA VAL A 786 -28.03 13.12 -4.84
C VAL A 786 -26.98 13.88 -5.65
N THR A 787 -26.24 14.75 -4.99
CA THR A 787 -25.14 15.53 -5.60
C THR A 787 -23.86 14.70 -5.78
N GLU A 788 -23.01 15.01 -6.76
CA GLU A 788 -21.63 14.51 -6.85
C GLU A 788 -20.67 15.24 -5.89
N VAL A 789 -21.00 16.45 -5.47
CA VAL A 789 -20.15 17.30 -4.62
C VAL A 789 -20.14 16.79 -3.17
N GLU A 790 -18.95 16.60 -2.57
CA GLU A 790 -18.84 16.08 -1.20
C GLU A 790 -19.39 17.03 -0.14
N ASN A 791 -19.11 18.33 -0.26
CA ASN A 791 -19.52 19.36 0.69
C ASN A 791 -20.74 20.14 0.19
N PHE A 792 -21.75 19.43 -0.31
CA PHE A 792 -22.98 20.08 -0.75
C PHE A 792 -23.71 20.73 0.44
N PRO A 793 -24.25 21.96 0.30
CA PRO A 793 -24.84 22.66 1.44
C PRO A 793 -26.03 21.92 2.05
N LEU A 794 -26.12 22.00 3.38
CA LEU A 794 -27.25 21.59 4.23
C LEU A 794 -27.57 20.08 4.32
N VAL A 795 -27.64 19.35 3.20
CA VAL A 795 -28.14 17.96 3.13
C VAL A 795 -27.30 17.07 2.21
N ASP A 796 -27.35 15.76 2.42
CA ASP A 796 -26.60 14.78 1.61
C ASP A 796 -27.39 14.29 0.40
N ALA A 797 -28.72 14.29 0.51
CA ALA A 797 -29.67 14.04 -0.57
C ALA A 797 -31.01 14.72 -0.27
N PHE A 798 -31.89 14.83 -1.27
CA PHE A 798 -33.26 15.32 -1.08
C PHE A 798 -34.21 14.74 -2.12
N PHE A 799 -35.51 14.82 -1.85
CA PHE A 799 -36.57 14.46 -2.81
C PHE A 799 -37.81 15.32 -2.59
N PHE A 800 -38.68 15.35 -3.60
CA PHE A 800 -39.93 16.12 -3.55
C PHE A 800 -41.14 15.21 -3.43
N VAL A 801 -42.08 15.59 -2.56
CA VAL A 801 -43.32 14.85 -2.31
C VAL A 801 -44.52 15.71 -2.73
N LYS A 802 -45.43 15.11 -3.51
CA LYS A 802 -46.63 15.77 -4.06
C LYS A 802 -47.76 15.88 -3.02
N LEU A 803 -47.49 16.61 -1.95
CA LEU A 803 -48.48 17.05 -0.95
C LEU A 803 -49.03 18.44 -1.31
N ASN A 804 -49.98 18.94 -0.51
CA ASN A 804 -50.49 20.30 -0.58
C ASN A 804 -50.28 21.02 0.77
N PRO A 805 -49.28 21.91 0.91
CA PRO A 805 -48.27 22.29 -0.07
C PRO A 805 -47.29 21.16 -0.43
N MET A 806 -46.62 21.29 -1.58
CA MET A 806 -45.56 20.38 -2.01
C MET A 806 -44.38 20.45 -1.04
N THR A 807 -43.78 19.31 -0.72
CA THR A 807 -42.76 19.21 0.33
C THR A 807 -41.40 18.82 -0.24
N LEU A 808 -40.36 19.60 0.05
CA LEU A 808 -38.96 19.15 -0.06
C LEU A 808 -38.59 18.41 1.22
N VAL A 809 -38.13 17.17 1.08
CA VAL A 809 -37.61 16.35 2.18
C VAL A 809 -36.10 16.20 1.99
N GLY A 810 -35.33 16.84 2.87
CA GLY A 810 -33.88 16.74 2.93
C GLY A 810 -33.43 15.60 3.86
N LEU A 811 -32.46 14.82 3.42
CA LEU A 811 -31.82 13.74 4.18
C LEU A 811 -30.43 14.20 4.63
N ARG A 812 -30.18 14.17 5.94
CA ARG A 812 -28.88 14.50 6.54
C ARG A 812 -28.36 13.34 7.37
N MET A 813 -27.26 12.75 6.94
CA MET A 813 -26.54 11.69 7.66
C MET A 813 -25.72 12.32 8.78
N ALA A 814 -25.88 11.83 10.00
CA ALA A 814 -25.37 12.47 11.21
C ALA A 814 -24.86 11.45 12.22
N THR A 815 -23.61 11.62 12.68
CA THR A 815 -23.04 10.85 13.80
C THR A 815 -22.98 11.64 15.10
N ALA A 816 -23.06 12.98 15.02
CA ALA A 816 -23.07 13.86 16.19
C ALA A 816 -24.49 13.99 16.79
N GLY A 817 -24.54 14.24 18.11
CA GLY A 817 -25.80 14.53 18.83
C GLY A 817 -26.43 15.90 18.50
N GLY A 818 -25.77 16.71 17.68
CA GLY A 818 -26.27 18.00 17.20
C GLY A 818 -25.60 18.39 15.88
N HIS A 819 -26.37 19.04 15.01
CA HIS A 819 -25.97 19.59 13.72
C HIS A 819 -26.72 20.91 13.49
N HIS A 820 -26.34 21.93 14.26
CA HIS A 820 -26.80 23.29 13.99
C HIS A 820 -26.26 23.77 12.64
N THR A 821 -27.07 24.53 11.91
CA THR A 821 -26.71 25.10 10.60
C THR A 821 -26.55 26.61 10.70
N THR A 822 -26.09 27.25 9.61
CA THR A 822 -26.07 28.72 9.53
C THR A 822 -27.05 29.21 8.47
N ALA A 823 -27.53 30.44 8.62
CA ALA A 823 -28.36 31.10 7.62
C ALA A 823 -27.65 31.18 6.25
N SER A 824 -26.33 31.35 6.24
CA SER A 824 -25.51 31.35 5.02
C SER A 824 -25.51 30.00 4.31
N THR A 825 -25.41 28.88 5.06
CA THR A 825 -25.46 27.51 4.51
C THR A 825 -26.84 27.18 3.95
N ALA A 826 -27.91 27.61 4.63
CA ALA A 826 -29.27 27.47 4.14
C ALA A 826 -29.52 28.33 2.88
N ARG A 827 -28.92 29.53 2.79
CA ARG A 827 -28.95 30.36 1.58
C ARG A 827 -28.25 29.69 0.41
N GLN A 828 -27.02 29.22 0.62
CA GLN A 828 -26.23 28.48 -0.39
C GLN A 828 -27.00 27.27 -0.94
N PHE A 829 -27.69 26.51 -0.09
CA PHE A 829 -28.56 25.43 -0.53
C PHE A 829 -29.67 25.93 -1.46
N THR A 830 -30.38 27.02 -1.11
CA THR A 830 -31.41 27.59 -1.99
C THR A 830 -30.87 28.18 -3.29
N GLU A 831 -29.67 28.77 -3.28
CA GLU A 831 -28.97 29.31 -4.45
C GLU A 831 -28.60 28.17 -5.40
N CYS A 832 -27.99 27.08 -4.91
CA CYS A 832 -27.69 25.89 -5.71
C CYS A 832 -28.95 25.27 -6.36
N LEU A 833 -30.05 25.15 -5.62
CA LEU A 833 -31.30 24.59 -6.18
C LEU A 833 -31.90 25.50 -7.27
N ALA A 834 -31.74 26.82 -7.16
CA ALA A 834 -32.14 27.77 -8.19
C ALA A 834 -31.32 27.62 -9.49
N GLU A 835 -30.07 27.18 -9.39
CA GLU A 835 -29.22 26.90 -10.54
C GLU A 835 -29.54 25.56 -11.21
N TYR A 836 -29.96 24.54 -10.46
CA TYR A 836 -30.32 23.22 -11.01
C TYR A 836 -31.72 23.16 -11.64
N PHE A 837 -32.73 23.82 -11.04
CA PHE A 837 -34.14 23.55 -11.37
C PHE A 837 -34.85 24.68 -12.13
N ASN A 838 -35.69 24.29 -13.10
CA ASN A 838 -36.61 25.20 -13.78
C ASN A 838 -37.72 25.68 -12.83
N GLY A 839 -38.12 26.96 -12.95
CA GLY A 839 -39.23 27.54 -12.20
C GLY A 839 -39.02 27.65 -10.67
N TRP A 840 -37.78 27.52 -10.18
CA TRP A 840 -37.48 27.47 -8.74
C TRP A 840 -38.02 28.66 -7.94
N ASP A 841 -37.98 29.87 -8.50
CA ASP A 841 -38.49 31.10 -7.84
C ASP A 841 -40.00 31.07 -7.56
N GLU A 842 -40.78 30.34 -8.36
CA GLU A 842 -42.22 30.15 -8.13
C GLU A 842 -42.50 28.97 -7.21
N LEU A 843 -41.74 27.89 -7.36
CA LEU A 843 -41.84 26.66 -6.57
C LEU A 843 -41.53 26.93 -5.10
N SER A 844 -40.37 27.54 -4.83
CA SER A 844 -39.84 27.81 -3.48
C SER A 844 -40.80 28.60 -2.60
N ARG A 845 -41.58 29.53 -3.18
CA ARG A 845 -42.59 30.34 -2.46
C ARG A 845 -43.77 29.54 -1.91
N LYS A 846 -44.07 28.38 -2.50
CA LYS A 846 -45.23 27.54 -2.18
C LYS A 846 -44.86 26.26 -1.43
N LEU A 847 -43.57 26.01 -1.21
CA LEU A 847 -43.03 24.71 -0.85
C LEU A 847 -42.68 24.62 0.65
N SER A 848 -43.05 23.51 1.28
CA SER A 848 -42.76 23.18 2.68
C SER A 848 -41.43 22.40 2.79
N TRP A 849 -40.76 22.53 3.92
CA TRP A 849 -39.43 21.95 4.15
C TRP A 849 -39.45 21.00 5.34
N GLU A 850 -39.02 19.76 5.11
CA GLU A 850 -38.74 18.78 6.15
C GLU A 850 -37.27 18.33 6.07
N ILE A 851 -36.59 18.24 7.21
CA ILE A 851 -35.23 17.72 7.32
C ILE A 851 -35.26 16.46 8.19
N ILE A 852 -34.73 15.35 7.68
CA ILE A 852 -34.60 14.08 8.39
C ILE A 852 -33.12 13.86 8.72
N TYR A 853 -32.80 13.94 10.01
CA TYR A 853 -31.50 13.52 10.55
C TYR A 853 -31.50 12.00 10.73
N VAL A 854 -30.71 11.32 9.91
CA VAL A 854 -30.52 9.87 9.95
C VAL A 854 -29.22 9.61 10.70
N GLN A 855 -29.30 8.84 11.79
CA GLN A 855 -28.15 8.52 12.65
C GLN A 855 -27.94 7.00 12.70
N HIS A 856 -26.69 6.54 12.86
CA HIS A 856 -26.45 5.15 13.22
C HIS A 856 -26.96 4.89 14.65
N ALA A 857 -27.41 3.67 14.96
CA ALA A 857 -27.96 3.33 16.28
C ALA A 857 -26.97 3.58 17.43
N ASP A 858 -25.67 3.42 17.17
CA ASP A 858 -24.60 3.67 18.15
C ASP A 858 -24.20 5.16 18.27
N SER A 859 -24.75 6.04 17.42
CA SER A 859 -24.47 7.48 17.49
C SER A 859 -25.21 8.11 18.67
N THR A 860 -24.67 9.21 19.21
CA THR A 860 -25.36 9.95 20.28
C THR A 860 -26.71 10.48 19.77
N PRO A 861 -27.86 10.11 20.36
CA PRO A 861 -29.16 10.48 19.83
C PRO A 861 -29.38 12.00 19.82
N MET A 862 -29.73 12.54 18.66
CA MET A 862 -30.10 13.94 18.48
C MET A 862 -31.50 14.19 19.05
N ASN A 863 -31.54 14.67 20.30
CA ASN A 863 -32.80 14.90 21.02
C ASN A 863 -33.40 16.29 20.81
N ASP A 864 -32.55 17.28 20.56
CA ASP A 864 -32.93 18.69 20.48
C ASP A 864 -33.18 19.14 19.04
N TRP A 865 -33.99 20.20 18.91
CA TRP A 865 -34.23 20.85 17.63
C TRP A 865 -33.00 21.67 17.18
N GLN A 866 -32.64 21.56 15.90
CA GLN A 866 -31.40 22.09 15.35
C GLN A 866 -31.55 23.53 14.86
N ARG A 867 -30.73 24.42 15.44
CA ARG A 867 -30.76 25.87 15.20
C ARG A 867 -30.19 26.24 13.84
N CYS A 868 -30.58 27.42 13.36
CA CYS A 868 -30.02 28.09 12.20
C CYS A 868 -29.51 29.46 12.64
N ASP A 869 -28.21 29.54 12.87
CA ASP A 869 -27.58 30.72 13.47
C ASP A 869 -27.11 31.71 12.39
N VAL A 870 -27.08 33.00 12.75
CA VAL A 870 -26.54 34.07 11.91
C VAL A 870 -25.13 34.37 12.40
N VAL A 871 -24.12 34.13 11.55
CA VAL A 871 -22.71 34.09 11.95
C VAL A 871 -22.18 35.44 12.43
N ASP A 872 -22.64 36.55 11.84
CA ASP A 872 -22.09 37.87 12.10
C ASP A 872 -23.19 38.91 12.38
N ALA A 873 -23.59 39.02 13.65
CA ALA A 873 -24.67 39.89 14.11
C ALA A 873 -24.49 41.39 13.79
N ASN A 874 -23.26 41.80 13.46
CA ASN A 874 -22.90 43.19 13.14
C ASN A 874 -23.04 43.55 11.65
N ASN A 875 -23.21 42.56 10.76
CA ASN A 875 -23.22 42.79 9.30
C ASN A 875 -24.30 41.95 8.59
N VAL A 876 -25.40 41.69 9.30
CA VAL A 876 -26.46 40.76 8.86
C VAL A 876 -27.21 41.29 7.64
N SER A 877 -27.16 40.54 6.54
CA SER A 877 -28.07 40.76 5.40
C SER A 877 -29.52 40.49 5.81
N ASP A 878 -30.48 41.32 5.40
CA ASP A 878 -31.89 41.11 5.77
C ASP A 878 -32.44 39.77 5.27
N ASP A 879 -31.82 39.18 4.24
CA ASP A 879 -32.17 37.86 3.73
C ASP A 879 -31.73 36.72 4.67
N GLU A 880 -30.57 36.82 5.34
CA GLU A 880 -30.17 35.84 6.36
C GLU A 880 -31.11 35.86 7.58
N LYS A 881 -31.64 37.03 7.97
CA LYS A 881 -32.70 37.12 9.00
C LYS A 881 -33.98 36.39 8.56
N LYS A 882 -34.41 36.60 7.31
CA LYS A 882 -35.59 35.93 6.74
C LYS A 882 -35.39 34.42 6.68
N ILE A 883 -34.20 33.95 6.32
CA ILE A 883 -33.84 32.53 6.27
C ILE A 883 -33.83 31.89 7.66
N ALA A 884 -33.22 32.54 8.66
CA ALA A 884 -33.25 32.08 10.05
C ALA A 884 -34.69 32.04 10.60
N ALA A 885 -35.50 33.06 10.34
CA ALA A 885 -36.92 33.08 10.71
C ALA A 885 -37.72 31.96 10.02
N PHE A 886 -37.55 31.78 8.72
CA PHE A 886 -38.15 30.68 7.95
C PHE A 886 -37.78 29.31 8.53
N TRP A 887 -36.52 29.11 8.90
CA TRP A 887 -36.03 27.88 9.52
C TRP A 887 -36.69 27.63 10.88
N ASN A 888 -36.75 28.64 11.75
CA ASN A 888 -37.38 28.55 13.07
C ASN A 888 -38.90 28.25 12.97
N GLU A 889 -39.61 28.93 12.07
CA GLU A 889 -41.07 28.92 12.00
C GLU A 889 -41.66 27.82 11.11
N LYS A 890 -41.05 27.56 9.95
CA LYS A 890 -41.66 26.78 8.86
C LYS A 890 -40.99 25.44 8.58
N VAL A 891 -39.68 25.32 8.81
CA VAL A 891 -38.99 24.03 8.65
C VAL A 891 -39.44 23.07 9.76
N ARG A 892 -39.74 21.82 9.37
CA ARG A 892 -39.96 20.69 10.28
C ARG A 892 -38.72 19.82 10.30
N GLN A 893 -38.42 19.23 11.45
CA GLN A 893 -37.22 18.43 11.65
C GLN A 893 -37.61 17.09 12.27
N TYR A 894 -36.97 16.03 11.80
CA TYR A 894 -37.19 14.67 12.23
C TYR A 894 -35.86 13.96 12.49
N GLN A 895 -35.90 12.98 13.38
CA GLN A 895 -34.79 12.12 13.74
C GLN A 895 -35.19 10.66 13.48
N VAL A 896 -34.26 9.85 12.95
CA VAL A 896 -34.33 8.39 13.02
C VAL A 896 -32.94 7.80 13.28
N SER A 897 -32.88 6.85 14.22
CA SER A 897 -31.70 6.02 14.45
C SER A 897 -31.88 4.69 13.73
N ILE A 898 -31.00 4.36 12.79
CA ILE A 898 -31.05 3.12 11.99
C ILE A 898 -30.03 2.10 12.48
N SER A 899 -30.38 0.82 12.45
CA SER A 899 -29.48 -0.31 12.71
C SER A 899 -29.51 -1.29 11.54
N SER A 900 -28.59 -2.26 11.53
CA SER A 900 -28.63 -3.37 10.57
C SER A 900 -29.91 -4.21 10.66
N GLU A 901 -30.68 -4.12 11.75
CA GLU A 901 -31.99 -4.78 11.86
C GLU A 901 -33.10 -4.11 11.04
N ASP A 902 -32.91 -2.85 10.63
CA ASP A 902 -33.81 -2.17 9.69
C ASP A 902 -33.55 -2.59 8.23
N ALA A 903 -32.40 -3.21 7.94
CA ALA A 903 -32.16 -3.86 6.67
C ALA A 903 -32.96 -5.17 6.59
N PRO A 904 -33.48 -5.55 5.41
CA PRO A 904 -34.00 -6.90 5.21
C PRO A 904 -32.89 -7.92 5.52
N ARG A 905 -33.06 -8.68 6.61
CA ARG A 905 -32.08 -9.70 7.02
C ARG A 905 -31.89 -10.69 5.87
N ARG A 906 -30.65 -10.79 5.40
CA ARG A 906 -30.24 -11.73 4.35
C ARG A 906 -30.34 -13.15 4.92
N HIS A 907 -31.07 -14.02 4.23
CA HIS A 907 -31.21 -15.44 4.56
C HIS A 907 -30.57 -16.28 3.46
#